data_AF-A0A9W6BPM1-F1
#
_entry.id   AF-A0A9W6BPM1-F1
#
_cell.length_a   1.000
_cell.length_b   1.000
_cell.length_c   1.000
_cell.angle_alpha   90.00
_cell.angle_beta   90.00
_cell.angle_gamma   90.00
#
_symmetry.space_group_name_H-M   'P 1'
#
loop_
_entity.id
_entity.type
_entity.pdbx_description
1 polymer ?
#
loop_
_entity_poly.entity_id
_entity_poly.type
_entity_poly.pdbx_seq_one_letter_code
_entity_poly.pdbx_strand_id
1 'polypeptide(L)'
;MGSLVVALDAAGAERVKKESPPPKSFQPESFDAQAAAAASPAPKRLEVAHIRAVLATRLLTLMNGRSGTRVQVAEFLVSLLNKNILPALPDAATDAEVLSRLADACHGAGAATGAGAKATGPALADALSQAGIASPGLSATERVVLSTGCSASAGVAALAVQGGKKLLTLATATAALSCEALGVQTKSFEADVVEAQGYKSAVVVADELMGLLEGSKRVDTLKDKGGAGAEQLAPFSAAPQRLGALSEALAAAYSSVRSEVQSGALAPKGLTPLSAPSPLLPGSLLDLSRALLAAARDALGRARTVTTGLPGATSSSGAAAAVLTQLAAAEGSLAAAQRQMAAVGQAMMEDVDAMPAVQTALAATAALQAAVEAVSLEAVAAVVSLRALEGPPAPPTAPEASTSEPAAAAAAAAGPAPGGGKGGDKKGGDKKKDRKAGGGGVVLGKGTALLRSYVESAAAAAAGASGGFLVVPPVAAPAADGPTADGAAAASSASPLPAAWCGACAALQPLGFGAAKFMDELRAVVEANQARRKPKIPKGTRDFLPEQMAIREKAFGIITSVFKRHGAVSIDTPVFELRETLMGKYGEDSKLIYDLADQGGEILSLRYDLTVPFARFVAVHSIGNIKRYHIGKVYRRDQPQMTRGRFREFFQCDFDIAGAYAPMVADAEVLKVLVEILSDLQLGQFEIKINHRGLLDAMLAIAGVPPQKFRPICSAIDKLDKEPWEAVRQEMVVDKGLPEEVADAIGRFVVLRGEPLALLQQLTAADHPLAMNPMGKAALDDLSAMFNMLQAMGALGSLTLDLSLARGLDYYTGVIYEAVLQGANVGSIAAGGRYDKLVGMFSGKDVPAVGVSIGIERVFAIMEQQVRERAAASGRPVRAIETEVLVGSIGSGLQVRRMELCASLWAAGIRAEFGYKPNPKMADNLGFCHENGVPFMVLFGEDELSRGVVKIKDMDAHQEDTVPVEQLVPELRRRIAERSARLAAETAAPAPPAAAAAGAGADAAPAAEAEANGTA
;
A
#
# COMPACT_ATOMS: atom_id res chain seq x y z
N MET A 1 -13.41 -28.22 -28.73
CA MET A 1 -13.75 -26.79 -28.51
C MET A 1 -15.10 -26.74 -27.81
N GLY A 2 -15.17 -26.42 -26.52
CA GLY A 2 -16.45 -26.06 -25.92
C GLY A 2 -16.82 -24.66 -26.38
N SER A 3 -17.88 -24.50 -27.17
CA SER A 3 -18.28 -23.18 -27.64
C SER A 3 -18.85 -22.38 -26.46
N LEU A 4 -18.12 -21.36 -26.02
CA LEU A 4 -18.69 -20.30 -25.17
C LEU A 4 -19.84 -19.65 -25.94
N VAL A 5 -21.06 -19.85 -25.47
CA VAL A 5 -22.26 -19.17 -26.01
C VAL A 5 -22.39 -17.83 -25.30
N VAL A 6 -22.29 -16.74 -26.05
CA VAL A 6 -22.59 -15.39 -25.59
C VAL A 6 -24.11 -15.24 -25.54
N ALA A 7 -24.65 -14.79 -24.40
CA ALA A 7 -26.08 -14.51 -24.24
C ALA A 7 -26.27 -13.17 -23.52
N LEU A 8 -27.38 -12.49 -23.81
CA LEU A 8 -27.81 -11.33 -23.04
C LEU A 8 -28.34 -11.80 -21.68
N ASP A 9 -27.96 -11.12 -20.60
CA ASP A 9 -28.57 -11.35 -19.29
C ASP A 9 -29.99 -10.76 -19.23
N ALA A 10 -30.84 -11.32 -18.37
CA ALA A 10 -32.24 -10.88 -18.27
C ALA A 10 -32.35 -9.39 -17.89
N ALA A 11 -31.46 -8.92 -17.01
CA ALA A 11 -31.43 -7.54 -16.54
C ALA A 11 -31.00 -6.54 -17.63
N GLY A 12 -29.99 -6.87 -18.44
CA GLY A 12 -29.56 -6.03 -19.55
C GLY A 12 -30.58 -6.01 -20.68
N ALA A 13 -31.16 -7.17 -21.02
CA ALA A 13 -32.23 -7.25 -22.02
C ALA A 13 -33.47 -6.42 -21.62
N GLU A 14 -33.87 -6.48 -20.35
CA GLU A 14 -35.00 -5.69 -19.83
C GLU A 14 -34.68 -4.19 -19.81
N ARG A 15 -33.44 -3.80 -19.49
CA ARG A 15 -32.98 -2.40 -19.51
C ARG A 15 -33.08 -1.79 -20.91
N VAL A 16 -32.51 -2.46 -21.92
CA VAL A 16 -32.58 -2.00 -23.32
C VAL A 16 -34.04 -1.91 -23.79
N LYS A 17 -34.88 -2.89 -23.43
CA LYS A 17 -36.30 -2.91 -23.78
C LYS A 17 -37.10 -1.77 -23.14
N LYS A 18 -36.77 -1.39 -21.89
CA LYS A 18 -37.43 -0.32 -21.14
C LYS A 18 -37.05 1.07 -21.66
N GLU A 19 -35.79 1.25 -22.04
CA GLU A 19 -35.27 2.52 -22.53
C GLU A 19 -35.65 2.82 -23.99
N SER A 20 -35.94 1.79 -24.80
CA SER A 20 -36.23 1.96 -26.23
C SER A 20 -37.16 0.86 -26.76
N PRO A 21 -38.47 0.94 -26.46
CA PRO A 21 -39.43 0.01 -27.03
C PRO A 21 -39.49 0.16 -28.55
N PRO A 22 -39.67 -0.94 -29.31
CA PRO A 22 -39.75 -0.87 -30.76
C PRO A 22 -40.91 0.08 -31.18
N PRO A 23 -40.67 1.02 -32.10
CA PRO A 23 -41.71 1.95 -32.54
C PRO A 23 -42.84 1.18 -33.25
N LYS A 24 -44.08 1.68 -33.14
CA LYS A 24 -45.26 1.09 -33.81
C LYS A 24 -45.08 0.96 -35.34
N SER A 25 -44.22 1.77 -35.93
CA SER A 25 -43.77 1.68 -37.34
C SER A 25 -42.28 2.07 -37.43
N PHE A 26 -41.40 1.08 -37.54
CA PHE A 26 -39.97 1.31 -37.82
C PHE A 26 -39.77 1.57 -39.31
N GLN A 27 -39.08 2.66 -39.67
CA GLN A 27 -38.59 2.89 -41.02
C GLN A 27 -37.05 2.90 -40.99
N PRO A 28 -36.39 1.96 -41.68
CA PRO A 28 -34.94 2.01 -41.83
C PRO A 28 -34.53 3.24 -42.63
N GLU A 29 -33.36 3.81 -42.32
CA GLU A 29 -32.77 4.86 -43.16
C GLU A 29 -32.57 4.35 -44.59
N SER A 30 -32.76 5.21 -45.60
CA SER A 30 -32.43 4.88 -46.98
C SER A 30 -30.92 4.66 -47.11
N PHE A 31 -30.51 3.41 -47.27
CA PHE A 31 -29.10 3.02 -47.39
C PHE A 31 -28.77 2.64 -48.83
N ASP A 32 -27.88 3.39 -49.48
CA ASP A 32 -27.38 3.05 -50.81
C ASP A 32 -26.25 2.01 -50.70
N ALA A 33 -26.62 0.75 -50.89
CA ALA A 33 -25.70 -0.38 -50.84
C ALA A 33 -24.62 -0.34 -51.95
N GLN A 34 -24.85 0.37 -53.07
CA GLN A 34 -23.90 0.46 -54.18
C GLN A 34 -22.79 1.49 -53.90
N ALA A 35 -23.12 2.62 -53.26
CA ALA A 35 -22.14 3.63 -52.85
C ALA A 35 -21.20 3.13 -51.74
N ALA A 36 -21.71 2.35 -50.78
CA ALA A 36 -20.92 1.81 -49.66
C ALA A 36 -19.94 0.70 -50.10
N ALA A 37 -20.28 -0.06 -51.14
CA ALA A 37 -19.42 -1.10 -51.74
C ALA A 37 -18.28 -0.53 -52.60
N ALA A 38 -18.41 0.71 -53.09
CA ALA A 38 -17.43 1.40 -53.93
C ALA A 38 -16.29 2.08 -53.14
N ALA A 39 -16.37 2.13 -51.81
CA ALA A 39 -15.30 2.66 -50.97
C ALA A 39 -14.08 1.72 -51.01
N SER A 40 -12.96 2.23 -51.55
CA SER A 40 -11.67 1.59 -51.79
C SER A 40 -11.26 0.56 -50.72
N PRO A 41 -10.65 -0.60 -51.10
CA PRO A 41 -10.15 -1.56 -50.12
C PRO A 41 -9.08 -0.91 -49.23
N ALA A 42 -9.41 -0.71 -47.95
CA ALA A 42 -8.40 -0.39 -46.95
C ALA A 42 -7.34 -1.52 -46.97
N PRO A 43 -6.05 -1.22 -47.21
CA PRO A 43 -5.04 -2.26 -47.43
C PRO A 43 -4.70 -3.07 -46.17
N LYS A 44 -5.13 -2.61 -44.98
CA LYS A 44 -4.86 -3.26 -43.69
C LYS A 44 -6.14 -3.35 -42.84
N ARG A 45 -6.41 -4.54 -42.27
CA ARG A 45 -7.64 -4.87 -41.53
C ARG A 45 -7.31 -5.34 -40.13
N LEU A 46 -8.27 -5.19 -39.22
CA LEU A 46 -8.17 -5.75 -37.87
C LEU A 46 -8.17 -7.28 -37.91
N GLU A 47 -7.37 -7.89 -37.04
CA GLU A 47 -7.37 -9.34 -36.85
C GLU A 47 -8.67 -9.86 -36.21
N VAL A 48 -8.94 -11.15 -36.38
CA VAL A 48 -10.13 -11.84 -35.84
C VAL A 48 -10.34 -11.59 -34.34
N ALA A 49 -9.26 -11.64 -33.54
CA ALA A 49 -9.34 -11.40 -32.11
C ALA A 49 -9.77 -9.95 -31.79
N HIS A 50 -9.22 -8.98 -32.52
CA HIS A 50 -9.57 -7.57 -32.41
C HIS A 50 -11.04 -7.34 -32.79
N ILE A 51 -11.51 -7.89 -33.90
CA ILE A 51 -12.91 -7.74 -34.34
C ILE A 51 -13.88 -8.30 -33.29
N ARG A 52 -13.59 -9.47 -32.72
CA ARG A 52 -14.40 -10.06 -31.65
C ARG A 52 -14.43 -9.17 -30.40
N ALA A 53 -13.31 -8.57 -30.02
CA ALA A 53 -13.24 -7.67 -28.87
C ALA A 53 -14.01 -6.36 -29.09
N VAL A 54 -13.95 -5.80 -30.31
CA VAL A 54 -14.75 -4.63 -30.73
C VAL A 54 -16.25 -4.95 -30.62
N LEU A 55 -16.70 -6.09 -31.16
CA LEU A 55 -18.10 -6.52 -31.09
C LEU A 55 -18.58 -6.71 -29.65
N ALA A 56 -17.78 -7.38 -28.81
CA ALA A 56 -18.13 -7.63 -27.41
C ALA A 56 -18.19 -6.35 -26.59
N THR A 57 -17.22 -5.44 -26.77
CA THR A 57 -17.20 -4.16 -26.06
C THR A 57 -18.34 -3.26 -26.52
N ARG A 58 -18.64 -3.24 -27.82
CA ARG A 58 -19.79 -2.51 -28.34
C ARG A 58 -21.10 -3.02 -27.75
N LEU A 59 -21.29 -4.34 -27.70
CA LEU A 59 -22.44 -4.95 -27.06
C LEU A 59 -22.59 -4.50 -25.59
N LEU A 60 -21.49 -4.50 -24.82
CA LEU A 60 -21.49 -4.02 -23.43
C LEU A 60 -21.89 -2.55 -23.30
N THR A 61 -21.34 -1.66 -24.14
CA THR A 61 -21.69 -0.22 -24.09
C THR A 61 -23.16 0.06 -24.42
N LEU A 62 -23.77 -0.75 -25.31
CA LEU A 62 -25.19 -0.65 -25.63
C LEU A 62 -26.08 -1.11 -24.46
N MET A 63 -25.59 -2.05 -23.63
CA MET A 63 -26.28 -2.59 -22.46
C MET A 63 -26.14 -1.73 -21.19
N ASN A 64 -25.13 -0.85 -21.12
CA ASN A 64 -24.88 0.00 -19.95
C ASN A 64 -25.93 1.11 -19.75
N GLY A 65 -26.81 1.36 -20.73
CA GLY A 65 -28.02 2.17 -20.59
C GLY A 65 -28.03 3.50 -21.36
N ARG A 66 -29.22 4.07 -21.54
CA ARG A 66 -29.60 5.29 -22.28
C ARG A 66 -29.14 5.31 -23.74
N SER A 67 -29.03 4.15 -24.36
CA SER A 67 -28.49 4.03 -25.72
C SER A 67 -29.47 4.38 -26.83
N GLY A 68 -30.78 4.29 -26.58
CA GLY A 68 -31.76 4.56 -27.64
C GLY A 68 -31.88 3.45 -28.69
N THR A 69 -31.12 2.35 -28.55
CA THR A 69 -31.02 1.30 -29.57
C THR A 69 -31.97 0.14 -29.32
N ARG A 70 -32.55 -0.41 -30.39
CA ARG A 70 -33.42 -1.59 -30.31
C ARG A 70 -32.67 -2.86 -29.86
N VAL A 71 -33.36 -3.71 -29.10
CA VAL A 71 -32.85 -5.02 -28.64
C VAL A 71 -32.37 -5.90 -29.80
N GLN A 72 -33.03 -5.82 -30.96
CA GLN A 72 -32.65 -6.57 -32.16
C GLN A 72 -31.23 -6.26 -32.66
N VAL A 73 -30.72 -5.05 -32.43
CA VAL A 73 -29.34 -4.67 -32.76
C VAL A 73 -28.35 -5.40 -31.85
N ALA A 74 -28.66 -5.51 -30.55
CA ALA A 74 -27.83 -6.26 -29.60
C ALA A 74 -27.86 -7.77 -29.90
N GLU A 75 -29.03 -8.33 -30.18
CA GLU A 75 -29.21 -9.74 -30.57
C GLU A 75 -28.46 -10.09 -31.87
N PHE A 76 -28.40 -9.15 -32.81
CA PHE A 76 -27.59 -9.28 -34.03
C PHE A 76 -26.10 -9.42 -33.70
N LEU A 77 -25.53 -8.53 -32.87
CA LEU A 77 -24.12 -8.62 -32.46
C LEU A 77 -23.80 -9.93 -31.71
N VAL A 78 -24.71 -10.41 -30.86
CA VAL A 78 -24.60 -11.72 -30.19
C VAL A 78 -24.57 -12.85 -31.21
N SER A 79 -25.43 -12.79 -32.23
CA SER A 79 -25.49 -13.79 -33.30
C SER A 79 -24.19 -13.82 -34.11
N LEU A 80 -23.59 -12.67 -34.40
CA LEU A 80 -22.27 -12.57 -35.07
C LEU A 80 -21.17 -13.24 -34.24
N LEU A 81 -21.12 -12.95 -32.94
CA LEU A 81 -20.11 -13.50 -32.02
C LEU A 81 -20.22 -15.03 -31.87
N ASN A 82 -21.44 -15.56 -31.75
CA ASN A 82 -21.72 -16.98 -31.55
C ASN A 82 -21.52 -17.80 -32.83
N LYS A 83 -21.93 -17.29 -33.99
CA LYS A 83 -21.75 -17.97 -35.28
C LYS A 83 -20.38 -17.70 -35.92
N ASN A 84 -19.55 -16.87 -35.28
CA ASN A 84 -18.23 -16.45 -35.74
C ASN A 84 -18.26 -15.84 -37.17
N ILE A 85 -19.29 -15.05 -37.44
CA ILE A 85 -19.47 -14.29 -38.70
C ILE A 85 -19.05 -12.87 -38.40
N LEU A 86 -17.81 -12.53 -38.74
CA LEU A 86 -17.19 -11.28 -38.31
C LEU A 86 -17.12 -10.30 -39.47
N PRO A 87 -17.59 -9.05 -39.31
CA PRO A 87 -17.47 -8.03 -40.36
C PRO A 87 -16.01 -7.61 -40.51
N ALA A 88 -15.57 -7.36 -41.74
CA ALA A 88 -14.25 -6.83 -42.01
C ALA A 88 -14.13 -5.38 -41.55
N LEU A 89 -13.37 -5.15 -40.47
CA LEU A 89 -13.13 -3.82 -39.91
C LEU A 89 -11.73 -3.29 -40.30
N PRO A 90 -11.60 -1.98 -40.59
CA PRO A 90 -10.34 -1.38 -41.02
C PRO A 90 -9.37 -1.18 -39.85
N ASP A 91 -8.07 -1.24 -40.14
CA ASP A 91 -7.00 -0.73 -39.25
C ASP A 91 -6.96 0.81 -39.40
N ALA A 92 -7.90 1.48 -38.73
CA ALA A 92 -8.12 2.93 -38.82
C ALA A 92 -7.47 3.68 -37.64
N ALA A 93 -7.25 4.98 -37.80
CA ALA A 93 -6.72 5.83 -36.73
C ALA A 93 -7.76 6.08 -35.62
N THR A 94 -9.04 6.21 -35.98
CA THR A 94 -10.12 6.62 -35.06
C THR A 94 -11.16 5.54 -34.85
N ASP A 95 -11.79 5.52 -33.67
CA ASP A 95 -12.92 4.64 -33.37
C ASP A 95 -14.11 4.87 -34.33
N ALA A 96 -14.39 6.12 -34.69
CA ALA A 96 -15.52 6.48 -35.53
C ALA A 96 -15.48 5.78 -36.90
N GLU A 97 -14.30 5.64 -37.49
CA GLU A 97 -14.12 4.94 -38.77
C GLU A 97 -14.38 3.44 -38.64
N VAL A 98 -13.86 2.81 -37.58
CA VAL A 98 -14.09 1.38 -37.29
C VAL A 98 -15.57 1.12 -37.02
N LEU A 99 -16.20 1.96 -36.20
CA LEU A 99 -17.58 1.82 -35.76
C LEU A 99 -18.59 2.17 -36.87
N SER A 100 -18.25 3.09 -37.77
CA SER A 100 -19.05 3.33 -38.98
C SER A 100 -19.16 2.08 -39.85
N ARG A 101 -18.06 1.33 -40.01
CA ARG A 101 -18.09 0.05 -40.75
C ARG A 101 -18.89 -1.03 -40.03
N LEU A 102 -18.90 -1.02 -38.70
CA LEU A 102 -19.79 -1.88 -37.91
C LEU A 102 -21.27 -1.49 -38.08
N ALA A 103 -21.59 -0.20 -38.19
CA ALA A 103 -22.94 0.27 -38.46
C ALA A 103 -23.40 -0.11 -39.88
N ASP A 104 -22.52 -0.05 -40.88
CA ASP A 104 -22.80 -0.52 -42.23
C ASP A 104 -23.07 -2.04 -42.27
N ALA A 105 -22.35 -2.81 -41.44
CA ALA A 105 -22.57 -4.26 -41.29
C ALA A 105 -23.98 -4.62 -40.79
N CYS A 106 -24.64 -3.73 -40.05
CA CYS A 106 -26.03 -3.92 -39.59
C CYS A 106 -27.07 -3.80 -40.74
N HIS A 107 -26.66 -3.28 -41.90
CA HIS A 107 -27.43 -3.29 -43.15
C HIS A 107 -27.01 -4.44 -44.09
N GLY A 108 -26.12 -5.33 -43.66
CA GLY A 108 -25.57 -6.42 -44.47
C GLY A 108 -24.47 -6.00 -45.45
N ALA A 109 -23.99 -4.75 -45.36
CA ALA A 109 -22.92 -4.25 -46.23
C ALA A 109 -21.52 -4.67 -45.75
N GLY A 110 -20.58 -4.79 -46.69
CA GLY A 110 -19.18 -5.14 -46.41
C GLY A 110 -18.86 -6.62 -46.65
N ALA A 111 -17.67 -7.05 -46.22
CA ALA A 111 -17.17 -8.41 -46.37
C ALA A 111 -17.10 -9.12 -45.01
N ALA A 112 -17.28 -10.44 -45.00
CA ALA A 112 -17.05 -11.26 -43.81
C ALA A 112 -15.58 -11.73 -43.73
N THR A 113 -15.02 -11.82 -42.53
CA THR A 113 -13.70 -12.40 -42.25
C THR A 113 -13.84 -13.76 -41.58
N GLY A 114 -13.09 -14.77 -42.07
CA GLY A 114 -13.03 -16.13 -41.52
C GLY A 114 -11.61 -16.68 -41.51
N ALA A 115 -11.35 -17.70 -40.69
CA ALA A 115 -10.04 -18.34 -40.55
C ALA A 115 -9.58 -18.91 -41.91
N GLY A 116 -8.65 -18.22 -42.58
CA GLY A 116 -8.01 -18.65 -43.82
C GLY A 116 -8.54 -18.04 -45.14
N ALA A 117 -9.42 -17.04 -45.12
CA ALA A 117 -9.91 -16.42 -46.36
C ALA A 117 -8.90 -15.40 -46.94
N LYS A 118 -8.57 -15.54 -48.23
CA LYS A 118 -7.81 -14.55 -49.03
C LYS A 118 -8.50 -13.18 -49.05
N ALA A 119 -7.76 -12.15 -49.48
CA ALA A 119 -8.03 -10.69 -49.44
C ALA A 119 -9.44 -10.17 -49.84
N THR A 120 -10.34 -11.03 -50.32
CA THR A 120 -11.75 -10.75 -50.59
C THR A 120 -12.60 -11.87 -49.97
N GLY A 121 -13.00 -11.73 -48.70
CA GLY A 121 -13.98 -12.63 -48.08
C GLY A 121 -15.36 -12.54 -48.78
N PRO A 122 -16.26 -13.53 -48.57
CA PRO A 122 -17.61 -13.48 -49.14
C PRO A 122 -18.36 -12.22 -48.67
N ALA A 123 -19.31 -11.75 -49.47
CA ALA A 123 -20.15 -10.62 -49.06
C ALA A 123 -20.81 -10.94 -47.72
N LEU A 124 -20.82 -9.98 -46.80
CA LEU A 124 -21.38 -10.18 -45.47
C LEU A 124 -22.86 -10.60 -45.56
N ALA A 125 -23.61 -10.02 -46.50
CA ALA A 125 -24.99 -10.41 -46.80
C ALA A 125 -25.15 -11.91 -47.11
N ASP A 126 -24.23 -12.50 -47.88
CA ASP A 126 -24.27 -13.93 -48.24
C ASP A 126 -24.00 -14.79 -47.00
N ALA A 127 -23.01 -14.42 -46.19
CA ALA A 127 -22.68 -15.12 -44.95
C ALA A 127 -23.82 -15.06 -43.92
N LEU A 128 -24.50 -13.90 -43.80
CA LEU A 128 -25.67 -13.73 -42.93
C LEU A 128 -26.86 -14.57 -43.41
N SER A 129 -27.12 -14.59 -44.71
CA SER A 129 -28.19 -15.39 -45.34
C SER A 129 -27.96 -16.88 -45.12
N GLN A 130 -26.75 -17.39 -45.38
CA GLN A 130 -26.38 -18.80 -45.15
C GLN A 130 -26.52 -19.22 -43.68
N ALA A 131 -26.27 -18.29 -42.76
CA ALA A 131 -26.39 -18.53 -41.33
C ALA A 131 -27.82 -18.31 -40.79
N GLY A 132 -28.77 -17.87 -41.61
CA GLY A 132 -30.13 -17.53 -41.17
C GLY A 132 -30.17 -16.37 -40.16
N ILE A 133 -29.27 -15.38 -40.28
CA ILE A 133 -29.28 -14.16 -39.48
C ILE A 133 -29.90 -13.03 -40.30
N ALA A 134 -30.99 -12.44 -39.83
CA ALA A 134 -31.59 -11.26 -40.44
C ALA A 134 -30.83 -9.98 -40.06
N SER A 135 -30.57 -9.11 -41.04
CA SER A 135 -30.01 -7.78 -40.77
C SER A 135 -31.08 -6.89 -40.14
N PRO A 136 -30.85 -6.27 -38.97
CA PRO A 136 -31.88 -5.50 -38.27
C PRO A 136 -32.22 -4.15 -38.93
N GLY A 137 -31.33 -3.63 -39.79
CA GLY A 137 -31.34 -2.26 -40.29
C GLY A 137 -31.18 -1.24 -39.17
N LEU A 138 -30.85 0.02 -39.49
CA LEU A 138 -30.71 1.09 -38.48
C LEU A 138 -31.58 2.30 -38.81
N SER A 139 -32.09 2.97 -37.79
CA SER A 139 -32.55 4.37 -37.91
C SER A 139 -31.35 5.32 -37.91
N ALA A 140 -31.54 6.57 -38.38
CA ALA A 140 -30.51 7.60 -38.35
C ALA A 140 -29.91 7.81 -36.94
N THR A 141 -30.75 7.76 -35.89
CA THR A 141 -30.31 7.87 -34.50
C THR A 141 -29.49 6.65 -34.06
N GLU A 142 -29.93 5.43 -34.38
CA GLU A 142 -29.18 4.21 -34.05
C GLU A 142 -27.83 4.14 -34.76
N ARG A 143 -27.74 4.65 -36.00
CA ARG A 143 -26.48 4.72 -36.74
C ARG A 143 -25.49 5.67 -36.09
N VAL A 144 -25.93 6.85 -35.67
CA VAL A 144 -25.07 7.80 -34.94
C VAL A 144 -24.62 7.20 -33.61
N VAL A 145 -25.52 6.55 -32.86
CA VAL A 145 -25.15 5.87 -31.61
C VAL A 145 -24.10 4.80 -31.88
N LEU A 146 -24.32 3.90 -32.85
CA LEU A 146 -23.39 2.81 -33.19
C LEU A 146 -22.02 3.27 -33.69
N SER A 147 -21.96 4.42 -34.36
CA SER A 147 -20.73 4.96 -34.94
C SER A 147 -19.94 5.90 -34.00
N THR A 148 -20.46 6.18 -32.80
CA THR A 148 -19.82 7.08 -31.82
C THR A 148 -19.30 6.33 -30.58
N GLY A 149 -18.31 6.93 -29.91
CA GLY A 149 -17.68 6.41 -28.69
C GLY A 149 -16.31 5.77 -28.93
N CYS A 150 -15.77 5.13 -27.89
CA CYS A 150 -14.41 4.57 -27.83
C CYS A 150 -14.38 3.03 -27.74
N SER A 151 -15.51 2.37 -28.05
CA SER A 151 -15.67 0.93 -27.84
C SER A 151 -14.72 0.07 -28.67
N ALA A 152 -14.20 0.58 -29.80
CA ALA A 152 -13.29 -0.17 -30.64
C ALA A 152 -11.86 -0.17 -30.05
N SER A 153 -11.33 0.99 -29.70
CA SER A 153 -10.02 1.11 -29.04
C SER A 153 -10.03 0.47 -27.65
N ALA A 154 -11.10 0.65 -26.86
CA ALA A 154 -11.25 0.00 -25.56
C ALA A 154 -11.29 -1.53 -25.67
N GLY A 155 -11.97 -2.09 -26.69
CA GLY A 155 -12.02 -3.53 -26.92
C GLY A 155 -10.65 -4.12 -27.30
N VAL A 156 -9.94 -3.49 -28.22
CA VAL A 156 -8.57 -3.90 -28.59
C VAL A 156 -7.63 -3.79 -27.39
N ALA A 157 -7.70 -2.69 -26.65
CA ALA A 157 -6.89 -2.45 -25.46
C ALA A 157 -7.16 -3.46 -24.33
N ALA A 158 -8.41 -3.94 -24.18
CA ALA A 158 -8.75 -4.96 -23.20
C ALA A 158 -7.98 -6.28 -23.42
N LEU A 159 -7.69 -6.65 -24.68
CA LEU A 159 -6.85 -7.80 -24.98
C LEU A 159 -5.41 -7.59 -24.53
N ALA A 160 -4.84 -6.40 -24.79
CA ALA A 160 -3.49 -6.05 -24.37
C ALA A 160 -3.35 -6.05 -22.84
N VAL A 161 -4.31 -5.45 -22.13
CA VAL A 161 -4.32 -5.41 -20.66
C VAL A 161 -4.48 -6.80 -20.05
N GLN A 162 -5.44 -7.60 -20.54
CA GLN A 162 -5.68 -8.93 -19.97
C GLN A 162 -4.56 -9.91 -20.29
N GLY A 163 -4.01 -9.84 -21.51
CA GLY A 163 -2.82 -10.59 -21.89
C GLY A 163 -1.60 -10.17 -21.07
N GLY A 164 -1.41 -8.87 -20.84
CA GLY A 164 -0.33 -8.33 -20.03
C GLY A 164 -0.40 -8.74 -18.56
N LYS A 165 -1.59 -8.79 -17.94
CA LYS A 165 -1.77 -9.30 -16.56
C LYS A 165 -1.30 -10.76 -16.42
N LYS A 166 -1.67 -11.60 -17.38
CA LYS A 166 -1.24 -13.01 -17.40
C LYS A 166 0.26 -13.14 -17.73
N LEU A 167 0.75 -12.32 -18.65
CA LEU A 167 2.17 -12.28 -18.99
C LEU A 167 3.02 -11.87 -17.79
N LEU A 168 2.57 -10.93 -16.94
CA LEU A 168 3.30 -10.52 -15.74
C LEU A 168 3.59 -11.71 -14.82
N THR A 169 2.58 -12.51 -14.49
CA THR A 169 2.75 -13.72 -13.67
C THR A 169 3.72 -14.72 -14.32
N LEU A 170 3.60 -14.93 -15.64
CA LEU A 170 4.50 -15.81 -16.37
C LEU A 170 5.94 -15.26 -16.38
N ALA A 171 6.11 -13.97 -16.65
CA ALA A 171 7.40 -13.30 -16.70
C ALA A 171 8.11 -13.34 -15.34
N THR A 172 7.38 -13.17 -14.23
CA THR A 172 7.91 -13.34 -12.88
C THR A 172 8.42 -14.77 -12.65
N ALA A 173 7.66 -15.79 -13.03
CA ALA A 173 8.07 -17.19 -12.88
C ALA A 173 9.23 -17.57 -13.79
N THR A 174 9.24 -17.08 -15.03
CA THR A 174 10.34 -17.28 -15.95
C THR A 174 11.62 -16.59 -15.46
N ALA A 175 11.53 -15.35 -14.96
CA ALA A 175 12.67 -14.65 -14.38
C ALA A 175 13.23 -15.39 -13.16
N ALA A 176 12.38 -15.95 -12.29
CA ALA A 176 12.81 -16.81 -11.19
C ALA A 176 13.54 -18.07 -11.68
N LEU A 177 13.01 -18.76 -12.69
CA LEU A 177 13.65 -19.93 -13.28
C LEU A 177 15.02 -19.59 -13.90
N SER A 178 15.13 -18.44 -14.57
CA SER A 178 16.39 -17.91 -15.10
C SER A 178 17.40 -17.58 -13.99
N CYS A 179 16.93 -17.03 -12.86
CA CYS A 179 17.79 -16.77 -11.69
C CYS A 179 18.35 -18.08 -11.11
N GLU A 180 17.55 -19.14 -11.04
CA GLU A 180 18.03 -20.46 -10.61
C GLU A 180 18.99 -21.09 -11.62
N ALA A 181 18.68 -21.01 -12.91
CA ALA A 181 19.53 -21.56 -13.97
C ALA A 181 20.96 -20.99 -13.88
N LEU A 182 21.10 -19.70 -13.59
CA LEU A 182 22.40 -19.04 -13.45
C LEU A 182 22.98 -19.06 -12.03
N GLY A 183 22.14 -19.19 -10.99
CA GLY A 183 22.54 -19.19 -9.58
C GLY A 183 22.70 -17.79 -8.96
N VAL A 184 21.89 -16.83 -9.41
CA VAL A 184 21.96 -15.40 -9.05
C VAL A 184 21.75 -15.15 -7.55
N GLN A 185 22.34 -14.07 -7.03
CA GLN A 185 22.15 -13.62 -5.66
C GLN A 185 20.75 -12.99 -5.43
N THR A 186 20.04 -13.48 -4.42
CA THR A 186 18.66 -13.07 -4.09
C THR A 186 18.58 -11.84 -3.19
N LYS A 187 19.70 -11.35 -2.67
CA LYS A 187 19.77 -10.14 -1.82
C LYS A 187 19.13 -8.91 -2.47
N SER A 188 19.18 -8.82 -3.80
CA SER A 188 18.53 -7.74 -4.57
C SER A 188 17.00 -7.78 -4.55
N PHE A 189 16.40 -8.89 -4.11
CA PHE A 189 14.95 -9.09 -3.99
C PHE A 189 14.43 -8.88 -2.56
N GLU A 190 15.31 -8.57 -1.61
CA GLU A 190 14.89 -8.28 -0.24
C GLU A 190 14.00 -7.03 -0.22
N ALA A 191 12.84 -7.13 0.45
CA ALA A 191 11.84 -6.07 0.46
C ALA A 191 12.40 -4.71 0.89
N ASP A 192 13.35 -4.65 1.84
CA ASP A 192 13.98 -3.40 2.27
C ASP A 192 14.88 -2.78 1.18
N VAL A 193 15.55 -3.59 0.38
CA VAL A 193 16.38 -3.13 -0.75
C VAL A 193 15.50 -2.60 -1.88
N VAL A 194 14.40 -3.29 -2.18
CA VAL A 194 13.47 -2.91 -3.25
C VAL A 194 12.63 -1.69 -2.84
N GLU A 195 12.17 -1.60 -1.58
CA GLU A 195 11.42 -0.46 -1.07
C GLU A 195 12.27 0.83 -1.09
N ALA A 196 13.58 0.74 -0.80
CA ALA A 196 14.50 1.88 -0.88
C ALA A 196 14.62 2.48 -2.30
N GLN A 197 14.22 1.75 -3.34
CA GLN A 197 14.28 2.17 -4.74
C GLN A 197 12.96 2.76 -5.25
N GLY A 198 11.90 2.84 -4.42
CA GLY A 198 10.77 3.75 -4.61
C GLY A 198 9.48 3.21 -5.24
N TYR A 199 9.41 1.94 -5.69
CA TYR A 199 8.23 1.39 -6.36
C TYR A 199 7.50 0.34 -5.51
N LYS A 200 6.24 0.60 -5.13
CA LYS A 200 5.44 -0.35 -4.31
C LYS A 200 5.21 -1.67 -5.05
N SER A 201 4.92 -1.60 -6.35
CA SER A 201 4.65 -2.78 -7.17
C SER A 201 5.89 -3.67 -7.34
N ALA A 202 7.10 -3.08 -7.26
CA ALA A 202 8.34 -3.84 -7.28
C ALA A 202 8.49 -4.74 -6.04
N VAL A 203 8.02 -4.29 -4.87
CA VAL A 203 8.04 -5.10 -3.64
C VAL A 203 7.15 -6.33 -3.78
N VAL A 204 5.96 -6.18 -4.39
CA VAL A 204 5.05 -7.30 -4.65
C VAL A 204 5.70 -8.33 -5.58
N VAL A 205 6.34 -7.87 -6.66
CA VAL A 205 7.05 -8.76 -7.58
C VAL A 205 8.25 -9.44 -6.91
N ALA A 206 9.03 -8.70 -6.11
CA ALA A 206 10.15 -9.27 -5.37
C ALA A 206 9.69 -10.38 -4.42
N ASP A 207 8.57 -10.15 -3.75
CA ASP A 207 7.93 -11.11 -2.86
C ASP A 207 7.45 -12.37 -3.60
N GLU A 208 6.88 -12.22 -4.80
CA GLU A 208 6.51 -13.33 -5.67
C GLU A 208 7.74 -14.11 -6.16
N LEU A 209 8.80 -13.42 -6.60
CA LEU A 209 10.07 -14.04 -6.99
C LEU A 209 10.64 -14.88 -5.84
N MET A 210 10.71 -14.32 -4.64
CA MET A 210 11.19 -15.04 -3.46
C MET A 210 10.31 -16.25 -3.11
N GLY A 211 8.98 -16.14 -3.26
CA GLY A 211 8.06 -17.26 -3.07
C GLY A 211 8.24 -18.39 -4.10
N LEU A 212 8.55 -18.04 -5.36
CA LEU A 212 8.81 -19.01 -6.43
C LEU A 212 10.14 -19.74 -6.24
N LEU A 213 11.15 -19.03 -5.71
CA LEU A 213 12.49 -19.53 -5.41
C LEU A 213 12.60 -20.31 -4.09
N GLU A 214 11.54 -20.34 -3.28
CA GLU A 214 11.56 -20.99 -1.96
C GLU A 214 11.91 -22.48 -2.07
N GLY A 215 12.95 -22.89 -1.33
CA GLY A 215 13.45 -24.27 -1.30
C GLY A 215 14.52 -24.58 -2.36
N SER A 216 14.87 -23.62 -3.22
CA SER A 216 15.96 -23.75 -4.18
C SER A 216 17.31 -23.95 -3.47
N LYS A 217 18.15 -24.85 -4.01
CA LYS A 217 19.56 -24.98 -3.61
C LYS A 217 20.53 -24.33 -4.59
N ARG A 218 20.01 -23.64 -5.60
CA ARG A 218 20.80 -23.09 -6.71
C ARG A 218 20.98 -21.59 -6.66
N VAL A 219 19.99 -20.85 -6.17
CA VAL A 219 20.17 -19.42 -5.90
C VAL A 219 21.32 -19.19 -4.91
N ASP A 220 21.97 -18.03 -4.99
CA ASP A 220 23.10 -17.63 -4.13
C ASP A 220 24.38 -18.50 -4.31
N THR A 221 24.52 -19.21 -5.43
CA THR A 221 25.71 -20.06 -5.73
C THR A 221 26.73 -19.39 -6.64
N LEU A 222 26.33 -18.34 -7.38
CA LEU A 222 27.21 -17.59 -8.28
C LEU A 222 28.14 -16.67 -7.49
N LYS A 223 29.46 -16.89 -7.61
CA LYS A 223 30.48 -16.03 -6.97
C LYS A 223 30.64 -14.72 -7.73
N ASP A 224 30.64 -13.59 -7.02
CA ASP A 224 30.88 -12.27 -7.60
C ASP A 224 32.25 -12.23 -8.30
N LYS A 225 32.24 -12.05 -9.62
CA LYS A 225 33.43 -11.74 -10.41
C LYS A 225 33.36 -10.26 -10.75
N GLY A 226 34.13 -9.44 -10.04
CA GLY A 226 34.10 -7.98 -10.17
C GLY A 226 34.29 -7.47 -11.61
N GLY A 227 33.71 -6.30 -11.89
CA GLY A 227 33.88 -5.55 -13.14
C GLY A 227 32.87 -5.93 -14.23
N ALA A 228 33.28 -6.77 -15.18
CA ALA A 228 32.54 -7.06 -16.42
C ALA A 228 31.31 -7.99 -16.25
N GLY A 229 31.23 -8.75 -15.15
CA GLY A 229 30.09 -9.63 -14.87
C GLY A 229 28.86 -8.89 -14.32
N ALA A 230 29.04 -7.72 -13.72
CA ALA A 230 27.95 -6.95 -13.10
C ALA A 230 26.94 -6.42 -14.13
N GLU A 231 27.42 -5.96 -15.29
CA GLU A 231 26.57 -5.47 -16.38
C GLU A 231 25.73 -6.60 -17.01
N GLN A 232 26.30 -7.81 -17.12
CA GLN A 232 25.60 -9.00 -17.64
C GLN A 232 24.54 -9.56 -16.68
N LEU A 233 24.69 -9.29 -15.38
CA LEU A 233 23.76 -9.71 -14.32
C LEU A 233 22.69 -8.66 -13.97
N ALA A 234 22.84 -7.42 -14.45
CA ALA A 234 21.90 -6.34 -14.21
C ALA A 234 20.42 -6.68 -14.57
N PRO A 235 20.12 -7.40 -15.67
CA PRO A 235 18.74 -7.78 -16.01
C PRO A 235 18.07 -8.73 -15.00
N PHE A 236 18.84 -9.39 -14.14
CA PHE A 236 18.34 -10.30 -13.10
C PHE A 236 18.08 -9.53 -11.80
N SER A 237 19.04 -8.71 -11.36
CA SER A 237 18.88 -7.90 -10.14
C SER A 237 17.83 -6.79 -10.29
N ALA A 238 17.62 -6.30 -11.51
CA ALA A 238 16.60 -5.29 -11.84
C ALA A 238 15.19 -5.89 -12.12
N ALA A 239 15.02 -7.21 -12.03
CA ALA A 239 13.76 -7.86 -12.37
C ALA A 239 12.56 -7.35 -11.54
N PRO A 240 12.66 -7.16 -10.21
CA PRO A 240 11.56 -6.59 -9.42
C PRO A 240 11.12 -5.20 -9.91
N GLN A 241 12.06 -4.33 -10.25
CA GLN A 241 11.81 -2.94 -10.63
C GLN A 241 11.15 -2.88 -12.01
N ARG A 242 11.62 -3.69 -12.95
CA ARG A 242 11.14 -3.70 -14.34
C ARG A 242 9.75 -4.32 -14.46
N LEU A 243 9.53 -5.45 -13.81
CA LEU A 243 8.21 -6.09 -13.75
C LEU A 243 7.25 -5.32 -12.84
N GLY A 244 7.77 -4.64 -11.81
CA GLY A 244 7.00 -3.71 -10.97
C GLY A 244 6.45 -2.52 -11.77
N ALA A 245 7.28 -1.91 -12.63
CA ALA A 245 6.85 -0.85 -13.54
C ALA A 245 5.79 -1.34 -14.56
N LEU A 246 5.94 -2.57 -15.07
CA LEU A 246 4.92 -3.21 -15.90
C LEU A 246 3.59 -3.39 -15.14
N SER A 247 3.65 -3.79 -13.87
CA SER A 247 2.46 -3.93 -13.02
C SER A 247 1.74 -2.59 -12.81
N GLU A 248 2.47 -1.50 -12.58
CA GLU A 248 1.89 -0.15 -12.45
C GLU A 248 1.25 0.33 -13.76
N ALA A 249 1.95 0.17 -14.89
CA ALA A 249 1.43 0.53 -16.20
C ALA A 249 0.18 -0.29 -16.56
N LEU A 250 0.14 -1.58 -16.19
CA LEU A 250 -1.03 -2.44 -16.34
C LEU A 250 -2.21 -1.98 -15.48
N ALA A 251 -1.96 -1.56 -14.24
CA ALA A 251 -3.00 -1.04 -13.35
C ALA A 251 -3.61 0.26 -13.89
N ALA A 252 -2.77 1.18 -14.37
CA ALA A 252 -3.21 2.42 -15.00
C ALA A 252 -4.02 2.16 -16.27
N ALA A 253 -3.50 1.36 -17.20
CA ALA A 253 -4.20 0.99 -18.43
C ALA A 253 -5.51 0.22 -18.15
N TYR A 254 -5.53 -0.65 -17.14
CA TYR A 254 -6.76 -1.35 -16.73
C TYR A 254 -7.83 -0.38 -16.23
N SER A 255 -7.45 0.63 -15.43
CA SER A 255 -8.39 1.65 -14.95
C SER A 255 -8.99 2.44 -16.12
N SER A 256 -8.15 2.90 -17.05
CA SER A 256 -8.59 3.60 -18.27
C SER A 256 -9.52 2.72 -19.10
N VAL A 257 -9.11 1.50 -19.46
CA VAL A 257 -9.94 0.58 -20.25
C VAL A 257 -11.25 0.26 -19.54
N ARG A 258 -11.23 0.02 -18.23
CA ARG A 258 -12.44 -0.25 -17.44
C ARG A 258 -13.41 0.92 -17.50
N SER A 259 -12.94 2.15 -17.32
CA SER A 259 -13.76 3.35 -17.42
C SER A 259 -14.44 3.46 -18.80
N GLU A 260 -13.68 3.22 -19.87
CA GLU A 260 -14.21 3.27 -21.23
C GLU A 260 -15.21 2.13 -21.54
N VAL A 261 -14.92 0.89 -21.10
CA VAL A 261 -15.83 -0.27 -21.28
C VAL A 261 -17.13 -0.09 -20.48
N GLN A 262 -17.06 0.55 -19.32
CA GLN A 262 -18.21 0.83 -18.47
C GLN A 262 -19.01 2.08 -18.91
N SER A 263 -18.52 2.81 -19.91
CA SER A 263 -19.26 3.94 -20.47
C SER A 263 -20.57 3.46 -21.15
N GLY A 264 -21.60 4.31 -21.10
CA GLY A 264 -22.85 4.11 -21.83
C GLY A 264 -22.79 4.74 -23.21
N ALA A 265 -23.37 4.08 -24.22
CA ALA A 265 -23.47 4.61 -25.57
C ALA A 265 -24.59 5.67 -25.68
N LEU A 266 -24.39 6.89 -25.17
CA LEU A 266 -25.44 7.91 -25.06
C LEU A 266 -25.93 8.45 -26.43
N ALA A 267 -27.24 8.67 -26.55
CA ALA A 267 -27.82 9.37 -27.70
C ALA A 267 -27.43 10.87 -27.71
N PRO A 268 -26.83 11.41 -28.79
CA PRO A 268 -26.44 12.81 -28.87
C PRO A 268 -27.65 13.75 -29.00
N LYS A 269 -27.51 14.99 -28.51
CA LYS A 269 -28.47 16.09 -28.77
C LYS A 269 -28.24 16.63 -30.19
N GLY A 270 -28.62 15.87 -31.21
CA GLY A 270 -28.44 16.20 -32.64
C GLY A 270 -28.06 14.98 -33.50
N LEU A 271 -27.99 15.15 -34.82
CA LEU A 271 -27.60 14.08 -35.77
C LEU A 271 -26.10 14.08 -36.11
N THR A 272 -25.32 14.99 -35.52
CA THR A 272 -23.86 15.06 -35.71
C THR A 272 -23.15 14.09 -34.77
N PRO A 273 -22.27 13.20 -35.27
CA PRO A 273 -21.44 12.35 -34.44
C PRO A 273 -20.56 13.21 -33.51
N LEU A 274 -20.70 13.04 -32.20
CA LEU A 274 -19.74 13.57 -31.24
C LEU A 274 -18.56 12.60 -31.15
N SER A 275 -17.44 12.94 -31.80
CA SER A 275 -16.17 12.22 -31.66
C SER A 275 -15.30 12.96 -30.66
N ALA A 276 -15.59 12.82 -29.36
CA ALA A 276 -14.64 13.22 -28.34
C ALA A 276 -13.77 11.99 -28.02
N PRO A 277 -12.47 11.95 -28.42
CA PRO A 277 -11.59 10.86 -28.05
C PRO A 277 -11.42 10.80 -26.53
N SER A 278 -11.16 9.61 -25.97
CA SER A 278 -10.79 9.48 -24.56
C SER A 278 -9.47 10.22 -24.33
N PRO A 279 -9.41 11.22 -23.44
CA PRO A 279 -8.18 11.98 -23.19
C PRO A 279 -7.13 11.16 -22.43
N LEU A 280 -7.51 10.05 -21.79
CA LEU A 280 -6.63 9.30 -20.88
C LEU A 280 -6.19 7.94 -21.46
N LEU A 281 -7.01 7.31 -22.31
CA LEU A 281 -6.75 5.96 -22.81
C LEU A 281 -5.43 5.88 -23.61
N PRO A 282 -5.17 6.73 -24.64
CA PRO A 282 -3.94 6.63 -25.43
C PRO A 282 -2.66 6.78 -24.60
N GLY A 283 -2.63 7.74 -23.67
CA GLY A 283 -1.47 7.96 -22.78
C GLY A 283 -1.15 6.73 -21.94
N SER A 284 -2.15 6.15 -21.27
CA SER A 284 -1.97 4.95 -20.46
C SER A 284 -1.55 3.71 -21.27
N LEU A 285 -1.98 3.60 -22.53
CA LEU A 285 -1.57 2.51 -23.43
C LEU A 285 -0.16 2.66 -23.97
N LEU A 286 0.31 3.89 -24.21
CA LEU A 286 1.71 4.14 -24.55
C LEU A 286 2.63 3.80 -23.39
N ASP A 287 2.24 4.13 -22.15
CA ASP A 287 2.99 3.76 -20.94
C ASP A 287 3.05 2.22 -20.79
N LEU A 288 1.92 1.54 -20.99
CA LEU A 288 1.87 0.07 -21.01
C LEU A 288 2.77 -0.52 -22.11
N SER A 289 2.73 0.04 -23.32
CA SER A 289 3.56 -0.40 -24.45
C SER A 289 5.04 -0.27 -24.12
N ARG A 290 5.46 0.87 -23.57
CA ARG A 290 6.85 1.10 -23.13
C ARG A 290 7.28 0.09 -22.07
N ALA A 291 6.43 -0.18 -21.09
CA ALA A 291 6.72 -1.14 -20.02
C ALA A 291 6.81 -2.60 -20.55
N LEU A 292 5.93 -3.01 -21.45
CA LEU A 292 5.96 -4.33 -22.11
C LEU A 292 7.24 -4.51 -22.94
N LEU A 293 7.62 -3.51 -23.74
CA LEU A 293 8.84 -3.55 -24.55
C LEU A 293 10.11 -3.56 -23.68
N ALA A 294 10.10 -2.86 -22.54
CA ALA A 294 11.20 -2.91 -21.58
C ALA A 294 11.32 -4.31 -20.95
N ALA A 295 10.21 -4.90 -20.50
CA ALA A 295 10.18 -6.26 -19.97
C ALA A 295 10.64 -7.31 -21.01
N ALA A 296 10.24 -7.15 -22.27
CA ALA A 296 10.68 -7.98 -23.39
C ALA A 296 12.20 -7.90 -23.61
N ARG A 297 12.77 -6.68 -23.62
CA ARG A 297 14.21 -6.47 -23.78
C ARG A 297 15.00 -7.15 -22.66
N ASP A 298 14.56 -7.01 -21.41
CA ASP A 298 15.24 -7.63 -20.27
C ASP A 298 15.10 -9.15 -20.29
N ALA A 299 13.96 -9.69 -20.72
CA ALA A 299 13.76 -11.13 -20.91
C ALA A 299 14.72 -11.71 -21.96
N LEU A 300 14.86 -11.05 -23.12
CA LEU A 300 15.85 -11.43 -24.14
C LEU A 300 17.28 -11.33 -23.61
N GLY A 301 17.59 -10.30 -22.82
CA GLY A 301 18.88 -10.12 -22.15
C GLY A 301 19.20 -11.29 -21.19
N ARG A 302 18.26 -11.65 -20.31
CA ARG A 302 18.40 -12.82 -19.41
C ARG A 302 18.55 -14.12 -20.20
N ALA A 303 17.71 -14.33 -21.21
CA ALA A 303 17.75 -15.52 -22.07
C ALA A 303 19.11 -15.68 -22.76
N ARG A 304 19.67 -14.58 -23.28
CA ARG A 304 20.99 -14.55 -23.90
C ARG A 304 22.08 -14.91 -22.88
N THR A 305 22.10 -14.27 -21.71
CA THR A 305 23.09 -14.54 -20.65
C THR A 305 23.04 -16.00 -20.19
N VAL A 306 21.85 -16.56 -20.00
CA VAL A 306 21.65 -17.97 -19.61
C VAL A 306 22.14 -18.94 -20.69
N THR A 307 22.03 -18.58 -21.97
CA THR A 307 22.37 -19.45 -23.11
C THR A 307 23.85 -19.37 -23.50
N THR A 308 24.47 -18.19 -23.44
CA THR A 308 25.87 -17.98 -23.85
C THR A 308 26.89 -18.72 -22.99
N GLY A 309 26.52 -19.10 -21.77
CA GLY A 309 27.37 -19.87 -20.85
C GLY A 309 27.40 -21.38 -21.11
N LEU A 310 26.66 -21.89 -22.10
CA LEU A 310 26.48 -23.34 -22.31
C LEU A 310 27.52 -23.95 -23.28
N PRO A 311 27.95 -25.21 -23.05
CA PRO A 311 28.76 -25.96 -24.02
C PRO A 311 28.01 -26.09 -25.36
N GLY A 312 28.64 -25.69 -26.47
CA GLY A 312 28.01 -25.70 -27.81
C GLY A 312 27.22 -24.43 -28.16
N ALA A 313 27.32 -23.35 -27.37
CA ALA A 313 26.78 -22.05 -27.77
C ALA A 313 27.48 -21.43 -29.00
N THR A 314 28.73 -21.85 -29.28
CA THR A 314 29.54 -21.41 -30.44
C THR A 314 29.47 -22.37 -31.64
N SER A 315 28.78 -23.51 -31.53
CA SER A 315 28.61 -24.45 -32.64
C SER A 315 27.40 -24.07 -33.50
N SER A 316 27.44 -24.38 -34.80
CA SER A 316 26.31 -24.17 -35.73
C SER A 316 25.17 -25.19 -35.56
N SER A 317 25.35 -26.18 -34.68
CA SER A 317 24.37 -27.23 -34.37
C SER A 317 24.19 -27.39 -32.86
N GLY A 318 22.95 -27.62 -32.42
CA GLY A 318 22.60 -27.84 -31.01
C GLY A 318 21.44 -26.98 -30.50
N ALA A 319 20.87 -27.34 -29.35
CA ALA A 319 19.73 -26.64 -28.75
C ALA A 319 20.07 -25.19 -28.36
N ALA A 320 21.27 -24.93 -27.82
CA ALA A 320 21.73 -23.59 -27.46
C ALA A 320 21.87 -22.67 -28.69
N ALA A 321 22.44 -23.16 -29.79
CA ALA A 321 22.57 -22.42 -31.05
C ALA A 321 21.21 -22.10 -31.70
N ALA A 322 20.25 -23.03 -31.62
CA ALA A 322 18.89 -22.82 -32.09
C ALA A 322 18.16 -21.74 -31.27
N VAL A 323 18.34 -21.73 -29.94
CA VAL A 323 17.80 -20.67 -29.07
C VAL A 323 18.41 -19.31 -29.42
N LEU A 324 19.73 -19.21 -29.60
CA LEU A 324 20.39 -17.95 -29.99
C LEU A 324 19.90 -17.39 -31.32
N THR A 325 19.68 -18.25 -32.32
CA THR A 325 19.11 -17.84 -33.63
C THR A 325 17.70 -17.25 -33.47
N GLN A 326 16.87 -17.85 -32.62
CA GLN A 326 15.51 -17.35 -32.37
C GLN A 326 15.47 -16.10 -31.51
N LEU A 327 16.42 -15.93 -30.58
CA LEU A 327 16.59 -14.68 -29.85
C LEU A 327 16.88 -13.52 -30.83
N ALA A 328 17.70 -13.74 -31.86
CA ALA A 328 17.96 -12.73 -32.89
C ALA A 328 16.69 -12.41 -33.72
N ALA A 329 15.85 -13.40 -34.01
CA ALA A 329 14.57 -13.18 -34.69
C ALA A 329 13.59 -12.36 -33.81
N ALA A 330 13.49 -12.70 -32.52
CA ALA A 330 12.64 -11.99 -31.55
C ALA A 330 13.11 -10.54 -31.31
N GLU A 331 14.41 -10.25 -31.43
CA GLU A 331 14.94 -8.88 -31.43
C GLU A 331 14.42 -8.07 -32.64
N GLY A 332 14.23 -8.72 -33.79
CA GLY A 332 13.56 -8.13 -34.96
C GLY A 332 12.10 -7.80 -34.68
N SER A 333 11.34 -8.72 -34.06
CA SER A 333 9.95 -8.49 -33.63
C SER A 333 9.85 -7.32 -32.64
N LEU A 334 10.77 -7.27 -31.66
CA LEU A 334 10.85 -6.19 -30.68
C LEU A 334 11.12 -4.82 -31.35
N ALA A 335 12.05 -4.77 -32.30
CA ALA A 335 12.37 -3.55 -33.04
C ALA A 335 11.20 -3.10 -33.94
N ALA A 336 10.42 -4.03 -34.49
CA ALA A 336 9.21 -3.72 -35.24
C ALA A 336 8.12 -3.09 -34.34
N ALA A 337 7.87 -3.68 -33.16
CA ALA A 337 6.92 -3.13 -32.19
C ALA A 337 7.34 -1.76 -31.65
N GLN A 338 8.65 -1.54 -31.43
CA GLN A 338 9.19 -0.22 -31.05
C GLN A 338 8.95 0.83 -32.12
N ARG A 339 9.18 0.50 -33.41
CA ARG A 339 8.91 1.42 -34.53
C ARG A 339 7.42 1.76 -34.64
N GLN A 340 6.54 0.77 -34.44
CA GLN A 340 5.09 0.98 -34.46
C GLN A 340 4.65 1.92 -33.32
N MET A 341 5.15 1.73 -32.10
CA MET A 341 4.87 2.61 -30.97
C MET A 341 5.41 4.03 -31.20
N ALA A 342 6.62 4.17 -31.75
CA ALA A 342 7.23 5.47 -32.04
C ALA A 342 6.44 6.25 -33.09
N ALA A 343 5.94 5.58 -34.14
CA ALA A 343 5.11 6.19 -35.17
C ALA A 343 3.80 6.77 -34.59
N VAL A 344 3.16 6.05 -33.66
CA VAL A 344 1.95 6.53 -32.96
C VAL A 344 2.27 7.72 -32.06
N GLY A 345 3.37 7.65 -31.30
CA GLY A 345 3.80 8.76 -30.44
C GLY A 345 4.15 10.03 -31.23
N GLN A 346 4.77 9.89 -32.40
CA GLN A 346 5.07 11.01 -33.28
C GLN A 346 3.80 11.62 -33.88
N ALA A 347 2.86 10.80 -34.35
CA ALA A 347 1.57 11.27 -34.86
C ALA A 347 0.79 12.10 -33.80
N MET A 348 0.83 11.68 -32.53
CA MET A 348 0.22 12.42 -31.42
C MET A 348 0.90 13.76 -31.09
N MET A 349 2.17 13.95 -31.45
CA MET A 349 2.87 15.23 -31.29
C MET A 349 2.64 16.19 -32.46
N GLU A 350 2.43 15.65 -33.66
CA GLU A 350 2.20 16.42 -34.89
C GLU A 350 0.77 16.99 -34.95
N ASP A 351 -0.21 16.29 -34.38
CA ASP A 351 -1.61 16.75 -34.29
C ASP A 351 -2.22 16.37 -32.92
N VAL A 352 -2.41 17.38 -32.06
CA VAL A 352 -2.95 17.23 -30.70
C VAL A 352 -4.43 16.85 -30.72
N ASP A 353 -5.14 17.13 -31.82
CA ASP A 353 -6.57 16.82 -31.96
C ASP A 353 -6.78 15.43 -32.61
N ALA A 354 -5.85 14.97 -33.45
CA ALA A 354 -5.85 13.60 -33.96
C ALA A 354 -5.31 12.62 -32.92
N MET A 355 -6.16 12.16 -32.01
CA MET A 355 -5.84 11.09 -31.05
C MET A 355 -6.02 9.70 -31.71
N PRO A 356 -4.95 8.98 -32.12
CA PRO A 356 -5.06 7.72 -32.86
C PRO A 356 -5.30 6.53 -31.90
N ALA A 357 -6.44 6.52 -31.21
CA ALA A 357 -6.71 5.60 -30.11
C ALA A 357 -6.69 4.11 -30.53
N VAL A 358 -7.19 3.78 -31.71
CA VAL A 358 -7.20 2.41 -32.24
C VAL A 358 -5.79 1.95 -32.58
N GLN A 359 -4.98 2.79 -33.24
CA GLN A 359 -3.58 2.48 -33.54
C GLN A 359 -2.73 2.37 -32.28
N THR A 360 -3.03 3.18 -31.25
CA THR A 360 -2.37 3.08 -29.93
C THR A 360 -2.67 1.74 -29.27
N ALA A 361 -3.94 1.29 -29.31
CA ALA A 361 -4.33 -0.02 -28.80
C ALA A 361 -3.67 -1.17 -29.58
N LEU A 362 -3.54 -1.04 -30.91
CA LEU A 362 -2.83 -2.02 -31.75
C LEU A 362 -1.32 -2.05 -31.47
N ALA A 363 -0.70 -0.90 -31.22
CA ALA A 363 0.70 -0.82 -30.79
C ALA A 363 0.91 -1.52 -29.44
N ALA A 364 -0.03 -1.38 -28.50
CA ALA A 364 -0.01 -2.09 -27.23
C ALA A 364 -0.14 -3.61 -27.40
N THR A 365 -1.00 -4.09 -28.31
CA THR A 365 -1.09 -5.53 -28.64
C THR A 365 0.20 -6.04 -29.29
N ALA A 366 0.82 -5.27 -30.20
CA ALA A 366 2.09 -5.64 -30.82
C ALA A 366 3.23 -5.71 -29.78
N ALA A 367 3.28 -4.76 -28.84
CA ALA A 367 4.20 -4.78 -27.70
C ALA A 367 3.99 -6.00 -26.80
N LEU A 368 2.73 -6.36 -26.52
CA LEU A 368 2.39 -7.57 -25.78
C LEU A 368 2.90 -8.82 -26.51
N GLN A 369 2.67 -8.93 -27.82
CA GLN A 369 3.08 -10.09 -28.60
C GLN A 369 4.62 -10.26 -28.61
N ALA A 370 5.37 -9.18 -28.78
CA ALA A 370 6.83 -9.20 -28.69
C ALA A 370 7.31 -9.62 -27.29
N ALA A 371 6.61 -9.18 -26.24
CA ALA A 371 6.93 -9.57 -24.87
C ALA A 371 6.61 -11.04 -24.57
N VAL A 372 5.51 -11.58 -25.12
CA VAL A 372 5.16 -13.01 -25.04
C VAL A 372 6.22 -13.88 -25.70
N GLU A 373 6.68 -13.49 -26.90
CA GLU A 373 7.74 -14.18 -27.62
C GLU A 373 9.05 -14.19 -26.80
N ALA A 374 9.46 -13.03 -26.28
CA ALA A 374 10.66 -12.89 -25.47
C ALA A 374 10.62 -13.73 -24.18
N VAL A 375 9.53 -13.68 -23.42
CA VAL A 375 9.37 -14.44 -22.16
C VAL A 375 9.31 -15.95 -22.44
N SER A 376 8.68 -16.36 -23.54
CA SER A 376 8.62 -17.78 -23.91
C SER A 376 10.01 -18.32 -24.26
N LEU A 377 10.80 -17.56 -25.03
CA LEU A 377 12.19 -17.90 -25.35
C LEU A 377 13.09 -17.91 -24.12
N GLU A 378 12.88 -16.98 -23.18
CA GLU A 378 13.59 -16.99 -21.89
C GLU A 378 13.31 -18.28 -21.10
N ALA A 379 12.06 -18.72 -21.02
CA ALA A 379 11.70 -19.96 -20.35
C ALA A 379 12.37 -21.18 -20.99
N VAL A 380 12.37 -21.25 -22.33
CA VAL A 380 13.06 -22.30 -23.08
C VAL A 380 14.57 -22.27 -22.82
N ALA A 381 15.19 -21.08 -22.87
CA ALA A 381 16.62 -20.90 -22.57
C ALA A 381 16.99 -21.40 -21.17
N ALA A 382 16.19 -21.07 -20.16
CA ALA A 382 16.38 -21.51 -18.79
C ALA A 382 16.26 -23.04 -18.65
N VAL A 383 15.26 -23.66 -19.27
CA VAL A 383 15.09 -25.13 -19.26
C VAL A 383 16.24 -25.84 -19.96
N VAL A 384 16.68 -25.35 -21.12
CA VAL A 384 17.83 -25.90 -21.86
C VAL A 384 19.10 -25.80 -21.02
N SER A 385 19.31 -24.67 -20.32
CA SER A 385 20.44 -24.48 -19.44
C SER A 385 20.43 -25.44 -18.24
N LEU A 386 19.26 -25.60 -17.59
CA LEU A 386 19.10 -26.54 -16.49
C LEU A 386 19.33 -28.00 -16.92
N ARG A 387 18.88 -28.41 -18.12
CA ARG A 387 19.16 -29.75 -18.66
C ARG A 387 20.65 -29.96 -18.97
N ALA A 388 21.34 -28.94 -19.48
CA ALA A 388 22.78 -29.05 -19.72
C ALA A 388 23.58 -29.28 -18.43
N LEU A 389 23.09 -28.77 -17.30
CA LEU A 389 23.71 -28.97 -15.98
C LEU A 389 23.49 -30.38 -15.40
N GLU A 390 22.46 -31.11 -15.85
CA GLU A 390 22.10 -32.45 -15.36
C GLU A 390 22.85 -33.59 -16.08
N GLY A 391 23.45 -33.33 -17.23
CA GLY A 391 24.16 -34.33 -18.04
C GLY A 391 23.23 -35.27 -18.82
N PRO A 392 23.76 -36.22 -19.63
CA PRO A 392 22.95 -37.18 -20.37
C PRO A 392 22.17 -38.10 -19.41
N PRO A 393 20.95 -38.54 -19.77
CA PRO A 393 20.18 -39.44 -18.93
C PRO A 393 20.98 -40.72 -18.66
N ALA A 394 20.98 -41.19 -17.41
CA ALA A 394 21.62 -42.44 -17.06
C ALA A 394 21.07 -43.58 -17.95
N PRO A 395 21.92 -44.49 -18.45
CA PRO A 395 21.47 -45.59 -19.29
C PRO A 395 20.43 -46.43 -18.52
N PRO A 396 19.39 -46.96 -19.19
CA PRO A 396 18.38 -47.76 -18.52
C PRO A 396 19.06 -49.00 -17.93
N THR A 397 19.07 -49.10 -16.61
CA THR A 397 19.37 -50.36 -15.93
C THR A 397 18.26 -51.35 -16.25
N ALA A 398 18.64 -52.51 -16.80
CA ALA A 398 17.74 -53.57 -17.18
C ALA A 398 16.75 -53.92 -16.05
N PRO A 399 15.47 -54.22 -16.36
CA PRO A 399 14.48 -54.47 -15.35
C PRO A 399 14.73 -55.83 -14.69
N GLU A 400 14.94 -55.84 -13.37
CA GLU A 400 14.72 -57.05 -12.58
C GLU A 400 13.22 -57.35 -12.57
N ALA A 401 12.89 -58.57 -12.98
CA ALA A 401 11.54 -59.09 -13.08
C ALA A 401 10.85 -59.09 -11.71
N SER A 402 9.70 -58.42 -11.62
CA SER A 402 8.65 -58.82 -10.69
C SER A 402 7.28 -58.55 -11.29
N THR A 403 6.40 -59.48 -10.97
CA THR A 403 5.18 -59.88 -11.66
C THR A 403 3.97 -58.98 -11.37
N SER A 404 3.22 -58.72 -12.44
CA SER A 404 1.74 -58.68 -12.57
C SER A 404 0.87 -57.72 -11.73
N GLU A 405 0.13 -56.91 -12.50
CA GLU A 405 -1.31 -56.58 -12.42
C GLU A 405 -1.79 -55.22 -11.85
N PRO A 406 -2.93 -54.68 -12.37
CA PRO A 406 -2.98 -53.29 -12.83
C PRO A 406 -4.02 -52.38 -12.14
N ALA A 407 -3.79 -51.08 -12.34
CA ALA A 407 -4.70 -49.94 -12.32
C ALA A 407 -6.16 -50.10 -11.84
N ALA A 408 -6.53 -49.31 -10.83
CA ALA A 408 -7.78 -48.53 -10.81
C ALA A 408 -7.73 -47.48 -9.68
N ALA A 409 -7.75 -46.19 -10.01
CA ALA A 409 -8.11 -45.14 -9.06
C ALA A 409 -8.82 -44.00 -9.80
N ALA A 410 -10.14 -43.97 -9.65
CA ALA A 410 -11.00 -42.85 -9.96
C ALA A 410 -11.86 -42.53 -8.72
N ALA A 411 -12.00 -41.22 -8.49
CA ALA A 411 -13.13 -40.54 -7.85
C ALA A 411 -13.33 -40.59 -6.31
N ALA A 412 -13.19 -39.38 -5.74
CA ALA A 412 -14.22 -38.61 -5.03
C ALA A 412 -14.46 -38.79 -3.50
N ALA A 413 -14.18 -37.67 -2.81
CA ALA A 413 -15.10 -36.85 -2.00
C ALA A 413 -15.52 -37.23 -0.56
N ALA A 414 -15.49 -36.17 0.27
CA ALA A 414 -16.30 -35.84 1.46
C ALA A 414 -15.92 -36.43 2.85
N GLY A 415 -15.76 -35.53 3.85
CA GLY A 415 -15.61 -35.82 5.30
C GLY A 415 -16.96 -36.03 6.01
N PRO A 416 -17.16 -35.78 7.34
CA PRO A 416 -16.23 -35.42 8.45
C PRO A 416 -16.40 -36.25 9.78
N ALA A 417 -15.33 -36.33 10.61
CA ALA A 417 -15.23 -36.52 12.09
C ALA A 417 -16.03 -37.63 12.84
N PRO A 418 -15.87 -37.91 14.17
CA PRO A 418 -14.82 -37.61 15.17
C PRO A 418 -14.31 -38.85 15.99
N GLY A 419 -13.31 -38.65 16.84
CA GLY A 419 -12.87 -39.58 17.90
C GLY A 419 -11.34 -39.69 17.93
N GLY A 420 -10.58 -39.34 18.97
CA GLY A 420 -10.83 -39.42 20.40
C GLY A 420 -9.81 -40.40 20.98
N GLY A 421 -8.70 -39.93 21.57
CA GLY A 421 -7.75 -40.83 22.23
C GLY A 421 -6.32 -40.34 22.40
N LYS A 422 -6.10 -39.55 23.46
CA LYS A 422 -4.94 -39.47 24.36
C LYS A 422 -3.53 -39.92 23.89
N GLY A 423 -2.57 -39.01 24.09
CA GLY A 423 -1.46 -39.24 25.04
C GLY A 423 -0.04 -39.17 24.48
N GLY A 424 0.78 -38.28 25.07
CA GLY A 424 2.23 -38.49 25.21
C GLY A 424 3.14 -37.35 24.75
N ASP A 425 3.55 -36.51 25.71
CA ASP A 425 4.73 -35.65 25.61
C ASP A 425 6.00 -36.46 25.31
N LYS A 426 6.87 -35.93 24.43
CA LYS A 426 8.34 -35.90 24.66
C LYS A 426 9.06 -34.98 23.68
N LYS A 427 9.75 -33.99 24.26
CA LYS A 427 10.91 -33.26 23.71
C LYS A 427 12.00 -34.24 23.26
N GLY A 428 12.76 -33.84 22.25
CA GLY A 428 14.10 -34.40 21.99
C GLY A 428 14.41 -34.43 20.50
N GLY A 429 15.28 -33.53 20.05
CA GLY A 429 15.72 -33.50 18.67
C GLY A 429 16.43 -34.79 18.27
N ASP A 430 16.28 -35.14 17.00
CA ASP A 430 17.37 -35.82 16.31
C ASP A 430 17.35 -35.44 14.82
N LYS A 431 18.47 -34.89 14.37
CA LYS A 431 18.76 -34.65 12.95
C LYS A 431 18.92 -36.02 12.30
N LYS A 432 17.82 -36.64 11.87
CA LYS A 432 17.89 -37.87 11.09
C LYS A 432 18.18 -37.54 9.63
N LYS A 433 19.44 -37.81 9.30
CA LYS A 433 20.08 -37.72 7.99
C LYS A 433 19.49 -38.80 7.08
N ASP A 434 18.44 -38.47 6.33
CA ASP A 434 17.96 -39.33 5.24
C ASP A 434 18.90 -39.20 4.04
N ARG A 435 19.91 -40.08 4.02
CA ARG A 435 20.64 -40.48 2.82
C ARG A 435 20.01 -41.76 2.26
N LYS A 436 19.23 -41.64 1.19
CA LYS A 436 18.98 -42.62 0.11
C LYS A 436 18.00 -41.94 -0.87
N ALA A 437 18.12 -41.98 -2.19
CA ALA A 437 18.93 -42.77 -3.10
C ALA A 437 19.32 -41.91 -4.32
N GLY A 438 20.34 -42.35 -5.06
CA GLY A 438 21.00 -41.60 -6.12
C GLY A 438 20.13 -41.27 -7.33
N GLY A 439 20.13 -39.98 -7.65
CA GLY A 439 19.85 -39.37 -8.94
C GLY A 439 20.30 -37.92 -8.81
N GLY A 440 21.33 -37.51 -9.55
CA GLY A 440 21.90 -36.15 -9.49
C GLY A 440 20.96 -35.10 -10.09
N GLY A 441 19.75 -34.95 -9.57
CA GLY A 441 18.75 -33.99 -10.04
C GLY A 441 18.91 -32.62 -9.39
N VAL A 442 18.73 -31.56 -10.18
CA VAL A 442 18.75 -30.18 -9.69
C VAL A 442 17.56 -29.94 -8.76
N VAL A 443 17.81 -29.45 -7.54
CA VAL A 443 16.74 -29.07 -6.58
C VAL A 443 16.34 -27.62 -6.82
N LEU A 444 15.23 -27.44 -7.53
CA LEU A 444 14.61 -26.14 -7.84
C LEU A 444 13.56 -25.75 -6.79
N GLY A 445 13.21 -24.47 -6.76
CA GLY A 445 12.02 -23.97 -6.09
C GLY A 445 10.74 -24.63 -6.62
N LYS A 446 9.68 -24.70 -5.80
CA LYS A 446 8.44 -25.40 -6.19
C LYS A 446 7.76 -24.78 -7.41
N GLY A 447 7.72 -23.45 -7.48
CA GLY A 447 7.06 -22.74 -8.57
C GLY A 447 7.83 -22.84 -9.89
N THR A 448 9.15 -22.75 -9.82
CA THR A 448 10.05 -22.90 -10.96
C THR A 448 10.13 -24.36 -11.44
N ALA A 449 10.07 -25.35 -10.54
CA ALA A 449 9.94 -26.76 -10.91
C ALA A 449 8.64 -27.04 -11.67
N LEU A 450 7.52 -26.42 -11.25
CA LEU A 450 6.24 -26.52 -11.96
C LEU A 450 6.35 -25.94 -13.38
N LEU A 451 6.88 -24.72 -13.52
CA LEU A 451 7.11 -24.09 -14.84
C LEU A 451 8.00 -24.95 -15.74
N ARG A 452 9.11 -25.48 -15.21
CA ARG A 452 10.00 -26.39 -15.94
C ARG A 452 9.24 -27.62 -16.46
N SER A 453 8.48 -28.29 -15.58
CA SER A 453 7.73 -29.49 -15.96
C SER A 453 6.68 -29.23 -17.05
N TYR A 454 6.04 -28.05 -17.02
CA TYR A 454 5.08 -27.63 -18.02
C TYR A 454 5.73 -27.42 -19.39
N VAL A 455 6.84 -26.68 -19.43
CA VAL A 455 7.61 -26.43 -20.67
C VAL A 455 8.13 -27.73 -21.27
N GLU A 456 8.67 -28.64 -20.46
CA GLU A 456 9.17 -29.93 -20.92
C GLU A 456 8.05 -30.85 -21.45
N SER A 457 6.88 -30.83 -20.81
CA SER A 457 5.70 -31.60 -21.24
C SER A 457 5.15 -31.07 -22.58
N ALA A 458 5.10 -29.75 -22.74
CA ALA A 458 4.68 -29.12 -23.99
C ALA A 458 5.65 -29.44 -25.13
N ALA A 459 6.96 -29.44 -24.85
CA ALA A 459 7.98 -29.82 -25.82
C ALA A 459 7.86 -31.29 -26.25
N ALA A 460 7.62 -32.20 -25.30
CA ALA A 460 7.42 -33.62 -25.59
C ALA A 460 6.16 -33.90 -26.42
N ALA A 461 5.05 -33.22 -26.11
CA ALA A 461 3.79 -33.35 -26.85
C ALA A 461 3.96 -32.90 -28.32
N ALA A 462 4.69 -31.81 -28.57
CA ALA A 462 4.96 -31.33 -29.91
C ALA A 462 5.94 -32.22 -30.70
N ALA A 463 6.85 -32.93 -30.03
CA ALA A 463 7.72 -33.92 -30.66
C ALA A 463 6.97 -35.18 -31.11
N GLY A 464 6.01 -35.66 -30.31
CA GLY A 464 5.20 -36.85 -30.59
C GLY A 464 4.15 -36.67 -31.70
N ALA A 465 3.78 -35.44 -32.05
CA ALA A 465 2.82 -35.12 -33.10
C ALA A 465 3.40 -35.19 -34.54
N SER A 466 4.67 -35.56 -34.70
CA SER A 466 5.41 -35.61 -35.97
C SER A 466 5.01 -36.75 -36.94
N GLY A 467 3.77 -37.23 -36.87
CA GLY A 467 3.15 -38.12 -37.85
C GLY A 467 2.17 -37.42 -38.82
N GLY A 468 1.93 -36.12 -38.69
CA GLY A 468 1.03 -35.38 -39.58
C GLY A 468 1.46 -33.93 -39.73
N PHE A 469 1.62 -33.48 -40.97
CA PHE A 469 1.98 -32.11 -41.33
C PHE A 469 0.99 -31.12 -40.70
N LEU A 470 1.40 -30.42 -39.63
CA LEU A 470 0.80 -29.16 -39.21
C LEU A 470 1.68 -28.04 -39.76
N VAL A 471 1.27 -27.53 -40.93
CA VAL A 471 1.75 -26.23 -41.42
C VAL A 471 1.22 -25.18 -40.46
N VAL A 472 2.08 -24.67 -39.57
CA VAL A 472 1.85 -23.38 -38.94
C VAL A 472 2.09 -22.33 -40.03
N PRO A 473 1.10 -21.51 -40.43
CA PRO A 473 1.39 -20.40 -41.32
C PRO A 473 2.30 -19.42 -40.57
N PRO A 474 3.32 -18.82 -41.21
CA PRO A 474 4.03 -17.71 -40.61
C PRO A 474 3.01 -16.61 -40.27
N VAL A 475 3.10 -16.05 -39.07
CA VAL A 475 2.38 -14.81 -38.74
C VAL A 475 2.83 -13.77 -39.76
N ALA A 476 1.88 -13.23 -40.51
CA ALA A 476 2.15 -12.34 -41.63
C ALA A 476 2.99 -11.15 -41.15
N ALA A 477 4.22 -11.05 -41.67
CA ALA A 477 4.98 -9.81 -41.62
C ALA A 477 4.14 -8.70 -42.30
N PRO A 478 4.17 -7.45 -41.81
CA PRO A 478 3.57 -6.35 -42.53
C PRO A 478 4.28 -6.22 -43.89
N ALA A 479 3.50 -6.28 -44.97
CA ALA A 479 4.00 -6.06 -46.32
C ALA A 479 4.67 -4.68 -46.38
N ALA A 480 5.96 -4.65 -46.67
CA ALA A 480 6.70 -3.45 -47.00
C ALA A 480 6.77 -3.37 -48.53
N ASP A 481 6.15 -2.36 -49.14
CA ASP A 481 6.35 -2.02 -50.55
C ASP A 481 6.93 -0.60 -50.66
N GLY A 482 8.07 -0.51 -51.36
CA GLY A 482 8.78 0.70 -51.79
C GLY A 482 10.04 0.32 -52.59
N PRO A 483 10.43 1.07 -53.64
CA PRO A 483 10.77 0.49 -54.94
C PRO A 483 12.21 -0.04 -55.09
N THR A 484 12.34 -0.90 -56.09
CA THR A 484 13.52 -1.59 -56.63
C THR A 484 14.82 -0.76 -56.67
N ALA A 485 15.89 -1.33 -56.12
CA ALA A 485 17.26 -1.18 -56.63
C ALA A 485 18.10 -2.42 -56.24
N ASP A 486 18.86 -2.91 -57.21
CA ASP A 486 19.58 -4.19 -57.26
C ASP A 486 20.54 -4.48 -56.08
N GLY A 487 20.57 -5.75 -55.65
CA GLY A 487 21.54 -6.25 -54.67
C GLY A 487 21.21 -7.61 -54.08
N ALA A 488 20.87 -8.61 -54.90
CA ALA A 488 20.63 -9.97 -54.43
C ALA A 488 21.97 -10.69 -54.13
N ALA A 489 22.28 -10.91 -52.86
CA ALA A 489 23.17 -12.01 -52.43
C ALA A 489 22.99 -12.37 -50.94
N ALA A 490 22.70 -13.65 -50.70
CA ALA A 490 22.84 -14.43 -49.45
C ALA A 490 21.79 -14.28 -48.33
N ALA A 491 20.58 -14.80 -48.56
CA ALA A 491 19.77 -15.37 -47.49
C ALA A 491 20.25 -16.81 -47.20
N SER A 492 20.98 -17.01 -46.09
CA SER A 492 21.35 -18.35 -45.63
C SER A 492 20.28 -18.92 -44.71
N SER A 493 19.83 -20.13 -45.05
CA SER A 493 18.95 -21.04 -44.30
C SER A 493 19.11 -20.99 -42.77
N ALA A 494 18.11 -20.43 -42.08
CA ALA A 494 17.94 -20.61 -40.63
C ALA A 494 17.31 -21.99 -40.37
N SER A 495 18.02 -22.89 -39.69
CA SER A 495 17.41 -24.12 -39.18
C SER A 495 16.34 -23.74 -38.14
N PRO A 496 15.07 -24.15 -38.31
CA PRO A 496 14.04 -23.89 -37.30
C PRO A 496 14.39 -24.59 -35.98
N LEU A 497 13.89 -24.07 -34.86
CA LEU A 497 13.84 -24.83 -33.61
C LEU A 497 13.25 -26.23 -33.91
N PRO A 498 13.76 -27.31 -33.29
CA PRO A 498 13.08 -28.60 -33.34
C PRO A 498 11.60 -28.40 -33.00
N ALA A 499 10.68 -29.04 -33.74
CA ALA A 499 9.22 -28.85 -33.62
C ALA A 499 8.71 -28.87 -32.17
N ALA A 500 9.38 -29.64 -31.31
CA ALA A 500 9.25 -29.65 -29.86
C ALA A 500 9.23 -28.24 -29.21
N TRP A 501 10.24 -27.41 -29.48
CA TRP A 501 10.41 -26.12 -28.80
C TRP A 501 9.48 -25.01 -29.33
N CYS A 502 9.08 -25.09 -30.60
CA CYS A 502 8.01 -24.24 -31.13
C CYS A 502 6.67 -24.51 -30.42
N GLY A 503 6.37 -25.78 -30.13
CA GLY A 503 5.18 -26.16 -29.34
C GLY A 503 5.22 -25.67 -27.89
N ALA A 504 6.41 -25.62 -27.28
CA ALA A 504 6.60 -25.09 -25.93
C ALA A 504 6.31 -23.57 -25.86
N CYS A 505 6.79 -22.79 -26.83
CA CYS A 505 6.46 -21.36 -26.91
C CYS A 505 4.96 -21.12 -27.12
N ALA A 506 4.30 -21.95 -27.93
CA ALA A 506 2.84 -21.86 -28.14
C ALA A 506 2.04 -22.18 -26.86
N ALA A 507 2.52 -23.11 -26.03
CA ALA A 507 1.88 -23.45 -24.75
C ALA A 507 1.94 -22.32 -23.72
N LEU A 508 2.95 -21.45 -23.80
CA LEU A 508 3.15 -20.30 -22.92
C LEU A 508 2.39 -19.04 -23.35
N GLN A 509 1.57 -19.12 -24.42
CA GLN A 509 0.80 -17.98 -24.91
C GLN A 509 -0.29 -17.58 -23.90
N PRO A 510 -0.26 -16.36 -23.30
CA PRO A 510 -1.15 -15.99 -22.19
C PRO A 510 -2.64 -15.96 -22.56
N LEU A 511 -2.95 -15.75 -23.84
CA LEU A 511 -4.32 -15.73 -24.37
C LEU A 511 -4.79 -17.10 -24.88
N GLY A 512 -3.93 -18.14 -24.85
CA GLY A 512 -4.28 -19.49 -25.25
C GLY A 512 -5.09 -20.26 -24.20
N PHE A 513 -5.99 -21.14 -24.64
CA PHE A 513 -6.81 -21.97 -23.76
C PHE A 513 -6.00 -23.01 -22.94
N GLY A 514 -4.79 -23.39 -23.40
CA GLY A 514 -3.95 -24.40 -22.75
C GLY A 514 -3.17 -23.91 -21.52
N ALA A 515 -2.95 -22.61 -21.38
CA ALA A 515 -2.14 -22.04 -20.29
C ALA A 515 -2.94 -21.76 -19.01
N ALA A 516 -4.27 -21.65 -19.08
CA ALA A 516 -5.10 -21.21 -17.95
C ALA A 516 -4.93 -22.09 -16.70
N LYS A 517 -5.02 -23.42 -16.85
CA LYS A 517 -4.87 -24.37 -15.75
C LYS A 517 -3.48 -24.29 -15.10
N PHE A 518 -2.43 -24.16 -15.91
CA PHE A 518 -1.06 -24.00 -15.42
C PHE A 518 -0.90 -22.70 -14.61
N MET A 519 -1.49 -21.60 -15.06
CA MET A 519 -1.44 -20.32 -14.34
C MET A 519 -2.14 -20.38 -12.97
N ASP A 520 -3.25 -21.13 -12.87
CA ASP A 520 -3.94 -21.35 -11.60
C ASP A 520 -3.11 -22.21 -10.63
N GLU A 521 -2.47 -23.27 -11.14
CA GLU A 521 -1.54 -24.11 -10.36
C GLU A 521 -0.33 -23.32 -9.87
N LEU A 522 0.26 -22.47 -10.73
CA LEU A 522 1.38 -21.60 -10.38
C LEU A 522 1.00 -20.59 -9.29
N ARG A 523 -0.18 -19.97 -9.41
CA ARG A 523 -0.72 -19.06 -8.40
C ARG A 523 -0.90 -19.77 -7.05
N ALA A 524 -1.49 -20.96 -7.05
CA ALA A 524 -1.69 -21.74 -5.82
C ALA A 524 -0.36 -22.08 -5.12
N VAL A 525 0.72 -22.34 -5.88
CA VAL A 525 2.05 -22.56 -5.31
C VAL A 525 2.61 -21.30 -4.66
N VAL A 526 2.48 -20.14 -5.31
CA VAL A 526 2.92 -18.85 -4.76
C VAL A 526 2.17 -18.53 -3.47
N GLU A 527 0.83 -18.67 -3.47
CA GLU A 527 -0.02 -18.43 -2.30
C GLU A 527 0.31 -19.38 -1.13
N ALA A 528 0.52 -20.68 -1.41
CA ALA A 528 0.88 -21.66 -0.39
C ALA A 528 2.28 -21.40 0.22
N ASN A 529 3.22 -20.90 -0.57
CA ASN A 529 4.56 -20.51 -0.11
C ASN A 529 4.53 -19.21 0.70
N GLN A 530 3.69 -18.24 0.32
CA GLN A 530 3.43 -17.03 1.13
C GLN A 530 2.87 -17.36 2.52
N ALA A 531 2.07 -18.43 2.66
CA ALA A 531 1.53 -18.88 3.95
C ALA A 531 2.58 -19.47 4.92
N ARG A 532 3.81 -19.78 4.47
CA ARG A 532 4.91 -20.30 5.33
C ARG A 532 5.84 -19.22 5.87
N ARG A 533 5.56 -17.93 5.64
CA ARG A 533 6.39 -16.83 6.14
C ARG A 533 6.44 -16.82 7.66
N LYS A 534 7.59 -16.46 8.22
CA LYS A 534 7.71 -16.13 9.65
C LYS A 534 6.70 -15.00 9.94
N PRO A 535 5.85 -15.13 10.98
CA PRO A 535 4.96 -14.06 11.40
C PRO A 535 5.79 -12.79 11.61
N LYS A 536 5.41 -11.71 10.92
CA LYS A 536 6.11 -10.42 10.97
C LYS A 536 5.09 -9.31 11.18
N ILE A 537 5.44 -8.39 12.07
CA ILE A 537 4.70 -7.16 12.33
C ILE A 537 4.99 -6.16 11.20
N PRO A 538 3.98 -5.42 10.68
CA PRO A 538 4.19 -4.39 9.66
C PRO A 538 5.29 -3.39 10.05
N LYS A 539 6.11 -2.99 9.08
CA LYS A 539 7.23 -2.07 9.30
C LYS A 539 6.75 -0.76 9.95
N GLY A 540 7.42 -0.35 11.02
CA GLY A 540 7.08 0.85 11.78
C GLY A 540 5.88 0.69 12.72
N THR A 541 5.38 -0.53 12.93
CA THR A 541 4.37 -0.86 13.95
C THR A 541 4.96 -1.82 14.98
N ARG A 542 4.32 -1.95 16.16
CA ARG A 542 4.81 -2.82 17.25
C ARG A 542 3.67 -3.34 18.11
N ASP A 543 3.88 -4.52 18.68
CA ASP A 543 3.06 -5.01 19.79
C ASP A 543 3.51 -4.36 21.10
N PHE A 544 2.59 -4.23 22.04
CA PHE A 544 2.86 -3.73 23.38
C PHE A 544 2.77 -4.87 24.38
N LEU A 545 3.84 -5.10 25.14
CA LEU A 545 3.88 -6.14 26.15
C LEU A 545 3.07 -5.73 27.40
N PRO A 546 2.65 -6.70 28.25
CA PRO A 546 1.79 -6.41 29.40
C PRO A 546 2.30 -5.29 30.33
N GLU A 547 3.60 -5.26 30.63
CA GLU A 547 4.21 -4.21 31.44
C GLU A 547 4.11 -2.82 30.76
N GLN A 548 4.31 -2.77 29.44
CA GLN A 548 4.19 -1.53 28.67
C GLN A 548 2.74 -1.05 28.65
N MET A 549 1.78 -1.98 28.54
CA MET A 549 0.36 -1.64 28.60
C MET A 549 -0.06 -1.07 29.96
N ALA A 550 0.42 -1.64 31.07
CA ALA A 550 0.14 -1.09 32.41
C ALA A 550 0.62 0.36 32.56
N ILE A 551 1.81 0.68 32.01
CA ILE A 551 2.37 2.03 32.01
C ILE A 551 1.54 2.97 31.12
N ARG A 552 1.12 2.49 29.94
CA ARG A 552 0.28 3.25 29.01
C ARG A 552 -1.08 3.58 29.59
N GLU A 553 -1.75 2.60 30.20
CA GLU A 553 -3.04 2.80 30.86
C GLU A 553 -2.96 3.82 31.99
N LYS A 554 -1.89 3.79 32.79
CA LYS A 554 -1.65 4.82 33.81
C LYS A 554 -1.54 6.22 33.22
N ALA A 555 -0.75 6.38 32.15
CA ALA A 555 -0.58 7.68 31.48
C ALA A 555 -1.90 8.16 30.84
N PHE A 556 -2.64 7.28 30.17
CA PHE A 556 -3.95 7.61 29.63
C PHE A 556 -4.95 7.98 30.73
N GLY A 557 -4.89 7.31 31.88
CA GLY A 557 -5.70 7.65 33.06
C GLY A 557 -5.44 9.07 33.56
N ILE A 558 -4.17 9.47 33.68
CA ILE A 558 -3.77 10.84 34.06
C ILE A 558 -4.32 11.85 33.06
N ILE A 559 -4.04 11.65 31.77
CA ILE A 559 -4.47 12.55 30.68
C ILE A 559 -5.99 12.69 30.63
N THR A 560 -6.71 11.56 30.67
CA THR A 560 -8.17 11.53 30.65
C THR A 560 -8.76 12.24 31.88
N SER A 561 -8.10 12.13 33.04
CA SER A 561 -8.55 12.81 34.26
C SER A 561 -8.49 14.33 34.11
N VAL A 562 -7.45 14.88 33.49
CA VAL A 562 -7.32 16.33 33.22
C VAL A 562 -8.34 16.76 32.18
N PHE A 563 -8.50 16.02 31.07
CA PHE A 563 -9.52 16.33 30.06
C PHE A 563 -10.94 16.39 30.67
N LYS A 564 -11.29 15.44 31.53
CA LYS A 564 -12.58 15.41 32.23
C LYS A 564 -12.70 16.53 33.27
N ARG A 565 -11.62 16.90 33.95
CA ARG A 565 -11.57 18.03 34.89
C ARG A 565 -11.94 19.35 34.21
N HIS A 566 -11.57 19.50 32.94
CA HIS A 566 -11.94 20.63 32.08
C HIS A 566 -13.29 20.47 31.36
N GLY A 567 -14.07 19.44 31.69
CA GLY A 567 -15.42 19.23 31.15
C GLY A 567 -15.47 18.88 29.66
N ALA A 568 -14.39 18.34 29.10
CA ALA A 568 -14.41 17.88 27.71
C ALA A 568 -15.16 16.56 27.54
N VAL A 569 -15.97 16.48 26.48
CA VAL A 569 -16.66 15.24 26.10
C VAL A 569 -15.75 14.34 25.27
N SER A 570 -15.92 13.02 25.37
CA SER A 570 -15.21 12.08 24.49
C SER A 570 -15.99 11.88 23.21
N ILE A 571 -15.29 11.84 22.08
CA ILE A 571 -15.83 11.35 20.80
C ILE A 571 -14.94 10.23 20.26
N ASP A 572 -15.43 9.51 19.26
CA ASP A 572 -14.60 8.63 18.43
C ASP A 572 -15.04 8.73 16.97
N THR A 573 -14.10 8.47 16.06
CA THR A 573 -14.34 8.46 14.62
C THR A 573 -13.81 7.17 14.01
N PRO A 574 -14.30 6.76 12.84
CA PRO A 574 -13.73 5.63 12.11
C PRO A 574 -12.21 5.78 11.92
N VAL A 575 -11.51 4.64 11.83
CA VAL A 575 -10.06 4.61 11.62
C VAL A 575 -9.65 5.04 10.21
N PHE A 576 -10.57 4.89 9.26
CA PHE A 576 -10.45 5.36 7.88
C PHE A 576 -11.51 6.43 7.58
N GLU A 577 -11.13 7.39 6.75
CA GLU A 577 -12.02 8.41 6.20
C GLU A 577 -12.12 8.20 4.67
N LEU A 578 -13.09 8.86 4.03
CA LEU A 578 -13.06 9.02 2.59
C LEU A 578 -11.77 9.72 2.18
N ARG A 579 -11.08 9.23 1.15
CA ARG A 579 -9.78 9.78 0.72
C ARG A 579 -9.85 11.29 0.47
N GLU A 580 -10.93 11.75 -0.16
CA GLU A 580 -11.18 13.17 -0.42
C GLU A 580 -11.28 14.04 0.83
N THR A 581 -11.66 13.47 1.98
CA THR A 581 -11.71 14.19 3.28
C THR A 581 -10.31 14.59 3.73
N LEU A 582 -9.31 13.76 3.44
CA LEU A 582 -7.92 13.95 3.88
C LEU A 582 -7.07 14.68 2.82
N MET A 583 -7.46 14.66 1.55
CA MET A 583 -6.72 15.28 0.47
C MET A 583 -6.70 16.81 0.56
N GLY A 584 -5.52 17.41 0.34
CA GLY A 584 -5.34 18.87 0.29
C GLY A 584 -5.38 19.59 1.64
N LYS A 585 -5.39 18.86 2.76
CA LYS A 585 -5.39 19.43 4.12
C LYS A 585 -4.00 19.51 4.76
N TYR A 586 -3.09 18.64 4.34
CA TYR A 586 -1.79 18.43 5.00
C TYR A 586 -0.59 18.91 4.17
N GLY A 587 -0.81 19.69 3.10
CA GLY A 587 0.30 20.15 2.24
C GLY A 587 1.12 18.99 1.68
N GLU A 588 2.46 19.07 1.80
CA GLU A 588 3.40 18.05 1.35
C GLU A 588 3.23 16.68 2.04
N ASP A 589 2.75 16.68 3.29
CA ASP A 589 2.55 15.46 4.09
C ASP A 589 1.40 14.59 3.56
N SER A 590 0.56 15.10 2.66
CA SER A 590 -0.53 14.33 2.03
C SER A 590 -0.01 13.07 1.31
N LYS A 591 1.27 13.05 0.88
CA LYS A 591 1.91 11.89 0.24
C LYS A 591 2.15 10.72 1.20
N LEU A 592 2.09 10.98 2.51
CA LEU A 592 2.40 10.03 3.56
C LEU A 592 1.14 9.30 4.09
N ILE A 593 -0.02 9.47 3.45
CA ILE A 593 -1.27 8.81 3.87
C ILE A 593 -1.28 7.35 3.41
N TYR A 594 -1.86 6.48 4.25
CA TYR A 594 -2.16 5.09 3.91
C TYR A 594 -3.51 5.00 3.18
N ASP A 595 -3.49 4.61 1.91
CA ASP A 595 -4.71 4.31 1.15
C ASP A 595 -5.07 2.83 1.26
N LEU A 596 -6.38 2.54 1.34
CA LEU A 596 -6.91 1.18 1.26
C LEU A 596 -6.99 0.73 -0.21
N ALA A 597 -6.93 -0.58 -0.44
CA ALA A 597 -7.08 -1.13 -1.78
C ALA A 597 -8.49 -0.88 -2.31
N ASP A 598 -8.60 -0.51 -3.59
CA ASP A 598 -9.89 -0.38 -4.27
C ASP A 598 -10.53 -1.77 -4.45
N GLN A 599 -11.68 -1.96 -3.82
CA GLN A 599 -12.48 -3.19 -3.88
C GLN A 599 -13.80 -2.99 -4.65
N GLY A 600 -13.92 -1.91 -5.44
CA GLY A 600 -15.10 -1.56 -6.23
C GLY A 600 -16.12 -0.69 -5.49
N GLY A 601 -15.73 -0.08 -4.37
CA GLY A 601 -16.56 0.81 -3.54
C GLY A 601 -15.95 2.19 -3.36
N GLU A 602 -16.20 2.82 -2.22
CA GLU A 602 -15.63 4.12 -1.86
C GLU A 602 -14.11 4.01 -1.68
N ILE A 603 -13.39 5.06 -2.07
CA ILE A 603 -11.93 5.12 -1.91
C ILE A 603 -11.62 5.67 -0.52
N LEU A 604 -10.97 4.83 0.30
CA LEU A 604 -10.73 5.09 1.71
C LEU A 604 -9.25 5.25 2.02
N SER A 605 -8.96 6.03 3.05
CA SER A 605 -7.60 6.26 3.56
C SER A 605 -7.61 6.27 5.09
N LEU A 606 -6.56 5.73 5.72
CA LEU A 606 -6.41 5.79 7.18
C LEU A 606 -6.17 7.23 7.63
N ARG A 607 -6.74 7.61 8.76
CA ARG A 607 -6.59 8.95 9.34
C ARG A 607 -5.13 9.26 9.68
N TYR A 608 -4.65 10.42 9.22
CA TYR A 608 -3.29 10.92 9.44
C TYR A 608 -3.13 11.61 10.81
N ASP A 609 -4.20 12.26 11.26
CA ASP A 609 -4.36 12.90 12.57
C ASP A 609 -5.80 12.71 13.10
N LEU A 610 -6.12 13.30 14.25
CA LEU A 610 -7.49 13.33 14.80
C LEU A 610 -8.20 14.67 14.54
N THR A 611 -7.46 15.73 14.18
CA THR A 611 -8.00 17.08 13.93
C THR A 611 -8.88 17.15 12.68
N VAL A 612 -8.44 16.58 11.54
CA VAL A 612 -9.27 16.59 10.31
C VAL A 612 -10.54 15.75 10.45
N PRO A 613 -10.49 14.52 11.02
CA PRO A 613 -11.70 13.79 11.39
C PRO A 613 -12.64 14.59 12.31
N PHE A 614 -12.10 15.37 13.25
CA PHE A 614 -12.89 16.23 14.11
C PHE A 614 -13.54 17.39 13.33
N ALA A 615 -12.82 18.06 12.43
CA ALA A 615 -13.41 19.10 11.59
C ALA A 615 -14.56 18.58 10.71
N ARG A 616 -14.38 17.38 10.13
CA ARG A 616 -15.44 16.66 9.41
C ARG A 616 -16.61 16.30 10.32
N PHE A 617 -16.35 15.87 11.57
CA PHE A 617 -17.39 15.58 12.57
C PHE A 617 -18.25 16.81 12.88
N VAL A 618 -17.60 17.95 13.17
CA VAL A 618 -18.28 19.21 13.45
C VAL A 618 -19.14 19.64 12.25
N ALA A 619 -18.61 19.53 11.02
CA ALA A 619 -19.31 19.89 9.81
C ALA A 619 -20.53 19.00 9.53
N VAL A 620 -20.36 17.67 9.54
CA VAL A 620 -21.43 16.69 9.26
C VAL A 620 -22.58 16.82 10.25
N HIS A 621 -22.27 17.05 11.53
CA HIS A 621 -23.28 17.19 12.58
C HIS A 621 -23.74 18.63 12.81
N SER A 622 -23.26 19.59 12.01
CA SER A 622 -23.62 21.02 12.12
C SER A 622 -23.46 21.59 13.54
N ILE A 623 -22.38 21.19 14.21
CA ILE A 623 -22.11 21.58 15.60
C ILE A 623 -21.55 23.00 15.63
N GLY A 624 -22.23 23.90 16.35
CA GLY A 624 -21.77 25.29 16.50
C GLY A 624 -20.69 25.48 17.56
N ASN A 625 -20.68 24.62 18.59
CA ASN A 625 -19.74 24.69 19.71
C ASN A 625 -19.59 23.32 20.37
N ILE A 626 -18.34 22.92 20.67
CA ILE A 626 -18.04 21.67 21.37
C ILE A 626 -16.64 21.76 21.98
N LYS A 627 -16.49 21.26 23.21
CA LYS A 627 -15.20 21.03 23.86
C LYS A 627 -15.01 19.53 24.03
N ARG A 628 -14.03 18.94 23.37
CA ARG A 628 -13.86 17.49 23.28
C ARG A 628 -12.44 17.03 23.53
N TYR A 629 -12.29 15.75 23.89
CA TYR A 629 -11.05 15.03 23.76
C TYR A 629 -11.22 13.77 22.91
N HIS A 630 -10.14 13.32 22.26
CA HIS A 630 -10.11 12.09 21.48
C HIS A 630 -8.72 11.43 21.65
N ILE A 631 -8.70 10.18 22.11
CA ILE A 631 -7.47 9.39 22.23
C ILE A 631 -7.58 8.25 21.22
N GLY A 632 -6.68 8.23 20.24
CA GLY A 632 -6.77 7.28 19.14
C GLY A 632 -5.44 7.07 18.42
N LYS A 633 -5.32 5.91 17.77
CA LYS A 633 -4.20 5.64 16.86
C LYS A 633 -4.35 6.41 15.55
N VAL A 634 -3.23 6.86 15.01
CA VAL A 634 -3.10 7.52 13.70
C VAL A 634 -1.98 6.87 12.89
N TYR A 635 -2.03 7.08 11.57
CA TYR A 635 -1.23 6.32 10.62
C TYR A 635 -0.49 7.26 9.65
N ARG A 636 0.84 7.20 9.67
CA ARG A 636 1.70 8.03 8.80
C ARG A 636 2.74 7.14 8.13
N ARG A 637 2.84 7.15 6.81
CA ARG A 637 3.81 6.37 6.01
C ARG A 637 5.21 6.96 6.05
N ASP A 638 5.60 7.42 7.23
CA ASP A 638 6.87 8.05 7.45
C ASP A 638 8.01 7.02 7.38
N GLN A 639 9.25 7.49 7.25
CA GLN A 639 10.42 6.64 7.40
C GLN A 639 10.65 6.37 8.89
N PRO A 640 10.43 5.12 9.37
CA PRO A 640 10.42 4.84 10.79
C PRO A 640 11.83 4.95 11.36
N GLN A 641 11.95 5.64 12.51
CA GLN A 641 13.17 5.71 13.30
C GLN A 641 12.83 5.17 14.70
N MET A 642 12.93 3.85 14.86
CA MET A 642 12.50 3.16 16.09
C MET A 642 13.24 3.67 17.34
N THR A 643 14.53 4.01 17.20
CA THR A 643 15.37 4.56 18.27
C THR A 643 14.98 5.97 18.70
N ARG A 644 14.25 6.72 17.85
CA ARG A 644 13.80 8.09 18.10
C ARG A 644 12.28 8.21 18.30
N GLY A 645 11.58 7.07 18.46
CA GLY A 645 10.14 7.04 18.70
C GLY A 645 9.27 7.48 17.51
N ARG A 646 9.80 7.41 16.28
CA ARG A 646 9.06 7.75 15.06
C ARG A 646 8.51 6.49 14.41
N PHE A 647 7.21 6.28 14.58
CA PHE A 647 6.48 5.09 14.13
C PHE A 647 5.53 5.41 12.98
N ARG A 648 5.06 4.35 12.30
CA ARG A 648 4.02 4.46 11.26
C ARG A 648 2.61 4.32 11.83
N GLU A 649 2.47 3.63 12.95
CA GLU A 649 1.27 3.60 13.79
C GLU A 649 1.64 4.09 15.20
N PHE A 650 0.91 5.08 15.71
CA PHE A 650 1.10 5.59 17.07
C PHE A 650 -0.14 6.31 17.59
N PHE A 651 -0.22 6.51 18.91
CA PHE A 651 -1.32 7.25 19.53
C PHE A 651 -1.14 8.76 19.47
N GLN A 652 -2.26 9.45 19.29
CA GLN A 652 -2.43 10.87 19.59
C GLN A 652 -3.48 11.02 20.70
N CYS A 653 -3.28 12.03 21.55
CA CYS A 653 -4.25 12.40 22.59
C CYS A 653 -4.60 13.87 22.39
N ASP A 654 -5.75 14.12 21.76
CA ASP A 654 -6.14 15.44 21.31
C ASP A 654 -7.21 16.03 22.22
N PHE A 655 -7.09 17.32 22.52
CA PHE A 655 -8.08 18.12 23.23
C PHE A 655 -8.34 19.39 22.45
N ASP A 656 -9.60 19.66 22.15
CA ASP A 656 -9.99 20.72 21.23
C ASP A 656 -11.26 21.43 21.70
N ILE A 657 -11.27 22.75 21.51
CA ILE A 657 -12.40 23.64 21.77
C ILE A 657 -12.79 24.29 20.45
N ALA A 658 -13.97 23.96 19.95
CA ALA A 658 -14.58 24.56 18.77
C ALA A 658 -15.77 25.45 19.19
N GLY A 659 -15.90 26.60 18.52
CA GLY A 659 -16.96 27.57 18.73
C GLY A 659 -16.46 29.01 18.72
N ALA A 660 -17.39 29.95 18.51
CA ALA A 660 -17.11 31.37 18.59
C ALA A 660 -17.19 31.84 20.05
N TYR A 661 -16.04 32.22 20.62
CA TYR A 661 -15.90 32.70 22.00
C TYR A 661 -15.18 34.05 22.04
N ALA A 662 -15.05 34.63 23.23
CA ALA A 662 -14.20 35.79 23.42
C ALA A 662 -12.74 35.45 23.04
N PRO A 663 -11.99 36.42 22.46
CA PRO A 663 -10.61 36.18 22.01
C PRO A 663 -9.74 35.58 23.11
N MET A 664 -8.91 34.61 22.74
CA MET A 664 -7.86 33.99 23.56
C MET A 664 -8.32 33.20 24.80
N VAL A 665 -9.61 33.20 25.16
CA VAL A 665 -10.12 32.45 26.32
C VAL A 665 -9.94 30.95 26.14
N ALA A 666 -10.35 30.42 24.98
CA ALA A 666 -10.21 28.99 24.69
C ALA A 666 -8.73 28.58 24.56
N ASP A 667 -7.90 29.43 23.96
CA ASP A 667 -6.46 29.22 23.76
C ASP A 667 -5.73 29.11 25.10
N ALA A 668 -6.05 30.00 26.04
CA ALA A 668 -5.52 29.98 27.39
C ALA A 668 -5.95 28.71 28.15
N GLU A 669 -7.20 28.26 28.01
CA GLU A 669 -7.66 26.99 28.63
C GLU A 669 -6.90 25.78 28.07
N VAL A 670 -6.69 25.71 26.75
CA VAL A 670 -5.95 24.59 26.11
C VAL A 670 -4.50 24.53 26.62
N LEU A 671 -3.83 25.68 26.77
CA LEU A 671 -2.49 25.74 27.33
C LEU A 671 -2.46 25.36 28.82
N LYS A 672 -3.49 25.75 29.59
CA LYS A 672 -3.63 25.31 30.99
C LYS A 672 -3.75 23.78 31.08
N VAL A 673 -4.59 23.17 30.24
CA VAL A 673 -4.73 21.70 30.14
C VAL A 673 -3.39 21.05 29.85
N LEU A 674 -2.62 21.60 28.90
CA LEU A 674 -1.30 21.09 28.55
C LEU A 674 -0.33 21.15 29.76
N VAL A 675 -0.27 22.28 30.46
CA VAL A 675 0.58 22.44 31.67
C VAL A 675 0.19 21.43 32.75
N GLU A 676 -1.10 21.22 33.01
CA GLU A 676 -1.56 20.24 34.00
C GLU A 676 -1.17 18.82 33.61
N ILE A 677 -1.37 18.42 32.35
CA ILE A 677 -0.99 17.09 31.87
C ILE A 677 0.51 16.84 32.04
N LEU A 678 1.36 17.76 31.58
CA LEU A 678 2.81 17.58 31.63
C LEU A 678 3.34 17.57 33.08
N SER A 679 2.70 18.33 33.97
CA SER A 679 3.03 18.34 35.40
C SER A 679 2.61 17.03 36.08
N ASP A 680 1.38 16.56 35.83
CA ASP A 680 0.83 15.34 36.45
C ASP A 680 1.52 14.07 35.94
N LEU A 681 2.10 14.08 34.72
CA LEU A 681 2.89 12.97 34.18
C LEU A 681 4.28 12.83 34.82
N GLN A 682 4.79 13.85 35.52
CA GLN A 682 6.07 13.83 36.24
C GLN A 682 7.30 13.43 35.38
N LEU A 683 7.37 13.96 34.16
CA LEU A 683 8.43 13.59 33.19
C LEU A 683 9.76 14.34 33.39
N GLY A 684 9.80 15.32 34.28
CA GLY A 684 10.91 16.26 34.46
C GLY A 684 10.50 17.70 34.14
N GLN A 685 11.48 18.59 34.04
CA GLN A 685 11.22 19.97 33.62
C GLN A 685 10.89 20.03 32.13
N PHE A 686 9.88 20.83 31.78
CA PHE A 686 9.43 21.03 30.42
C PHE A 686 9.29 22.52 30.10
N GLU A 687 9.29 22.83 28.81
CA GLU A 687 9.11 24.16 28.27
C GLU A 687 8.06 24.12 27.16
N ILE A 688 7.13 25.07 27.17
CA ILE A 688 6.13 25.25 26.12
C ILE A 688 6.50 26.48 25.30
N LYS A 689 7.06 26.25 24.12
CA LYS A 689 7.32 27.30 23.15
C LYS A 689 6.00 27.77 22.56
N ILE A 690 5.82 29.08 22.42
CA ILE A 690 4.63 29.68 21.83
C ILE A 690 5.00 30.73 20.79
N ASN A 691 4.21 30.81 19.75
CA ASN A 691 4.26 31.85 18.73
C ASN A 691 2.86 32.09 18.15
N HIS A 692 2.73 33.03 17.22
CA HIS A 692 1.48 33.35 16.56
C HIS A 692 1.66 33.44 15.04
N ARG A 693 0.77 32.84 14.26
CA ARG A 693 0.83 32.84 12.79
C ARG A 693 0.88 34.26 12.22
N GLY A 694 0.08 35.17 12.78
CA GLY A 694 0.11 36.59 12.42
C GLY A 694 1.46 37.28 12.66
N LEU A 695 2.24 36.88 13.68
CA LEU A 695 3.60 37.38 13.88
C LEU A 695 4.56 36.83 12.82
N LEU A 696 4.45 35.55 12.49
CA LEU A 696 5.25 34.94 11.42
C LEU A 696 5.01 35.65 10.08
N ASP A 697 3.75 35.81 9.68
CA ASP A 697 3.41 36.46 8.42
C ASP A 697 3.83 37.94 8.41
N ALA A 698 3.69 38.65 9.53
CA ALA A 698 4.15 40.04 9.68
C ALA A 698 5.69 40.15 9.57
N MET A 699 6.44 39.28 10.27
CA MET A 699 7.90 39.20 10.19
C MET A 699 8.37 39.00 8.76
N LEU A 700 7.79 38.02 8.04
CA LEU A 700 8.17 37.71 6.67
C LEU A 700 7.85 38.86 5.71
N ALA A 701 6.69 39.52 5.90
CA ALA A 701 6.32 40.69 5.12
C ALA A 701 7.27 41.87 5.35
N ILE A 702 7.62 42.15 6.62
CA ILE A 702 8.56 43.22 6.99
C ILE A 702 9.97 42.93 6.44
N ALA A 703 10.39 41.66 6.46
CA ALA A 703 11.68 41.24 5.92
C ALA A 703 11.76 41.35 4.38
N GLY A 704 10.64 41.51 3.68
CA GLY A 704 10.59 41.63 2.22
C GLY A 704 10.44 40.30 1.49
N VAL A 705 9.95 39.25 2.15
CA VAL A 705 9.68 37.96 1.50
C VAL A 705 8.50 38.11 0.53
N PRO A 706 8.57 37.54 -0.69
CA PRO A 706 7.40 37.49 -1.58
C PRO A 706 6.31 36.56 -1.03
N PRO A 707 5.00 36.92 -1.11
CA PRO A 707 3.91 36.10 -0.59
C PRO A 707 3.91 34.65 -1.10
N GLN A 708 4.30 34.41 -2.35
CA GLN A 708 4.35 33.05 -2.92
C GLN A 708 5.42 32.16 -2.25
N LYS A 709 6.41 32.77 -1.58
CA LYS A 709 7.49 32.06 -0.89
C LYS A 709 7.25 31.88 0.61
N PHE A 710 6.19 32.45 1.20
CA PHE A 710 5.96 32.39 2.65
C PHE A 710 6.01 30.97 3.21
N ARG A 711 5.36 30.02 2.53
CA ARG A 711 5.32 28.60 2.94
C ARG A 711 6.69 27.93 2.88
N PRO A 712 7.40 27.92 1.73
CA PRO A 712 8.78 27.42 1.69
C PRO A 712 9.67 28.03 2.77
N ILE A 713 9.57 29.35 3.03
CA ILE A 713 10.42 30.01 4.03
C ILE A 713 10.06 29.61 5.45
N CYS A 714 8.77 29.50 5.81
CA CYS A 714 8.36 28.95 7.10
C CYS A 714 8.94 27.54 7.31
N SER A 715 8.96 26.70 6.27
CA SER A 715 9.56 25.37 6.32
C SER A 715 11.09 25.39 6.53
N ALA A 716 11.81 26.45 6.10
CA ALA A 716 13.23 26.61 6.45
C ALA A 716 13.39 27.06 7.90
N ILE A 717 12.61 28.07 8.34
CA ILE A 717 12.62 28.55 9.74
C ILE A 717 12.37 27.41 10.71
N ASP A 718 11.45 26.50 10.38
CA ASP A 718 11.12 25.34 11.22
C ASP A 718 12.33 24.46 11.58
N LYS A 719 13.34 24.41 10.70
CA LYS A 719 14.55 23.60 10.89
C LYS A 719 15.52 24.20 11.90
N LEU A 720 15.32 25.44 12.36
CA LEU A 720 16.13 26.06 13.41
C LEU A 720 16.07 25.31 14.75
N ASP A 721 15.11 24.40 14.89
CA ASP A 721 15.03 23.48 16.01
C ASP A 721 16.14 22.42 16.03
N LYS A 722 16.75 22.14 14.87
CA LYS A 722 17.72 21.05 14.65
C LYS A 722 19.01 21.52 13.98
N GLU A 723 18.93 22.58 13.20
CA GLU A 723 20.01 23.10 12.38
C GLU A 723 20.40 24.52 12.83
N PRO A 724 21.69 24.87 12.76
CA PRO A 724 22.15 26.22 13.08
C PRO A 724 21.62 27.23 12.05
N TRP A 725 21.56 28.51 12.45
CA TRP A 725 21.07 29.61 11.62
C TRP A 725 21.77 29.67 10.26
N GLU A 726 23.08 29.41 10.21
CA GLU A 726 23.87 29.47 8.99
C GLU A 726 23.42 28.45 7.94
N ALA A 727 23.05 27.24 8.37
CA ALA A 727 22.54 26.20 7.47
C ALA A 727 21.15 26.57 6.93
N VAL A 728 20.28 27.07 7.81
CA VAL A 728 18.93 27.52 7.45
C VAL A 728 18.98 28.73 6.52
N ARG A 729 19.86 29.69 6.77
CA ARG A 729 20.12 30.84 5.89
C ARG A 729 20.58 30.37 4.51
N GLN A 730 21.49 29.40 4.46
CA GLN A 730 21.99 28.86 3.19
C GLN A 730 20.86 28.22 2.37
N GLU A 731 20.00 27.41 2.99
CA GLU A 731 18.82 26.84 2.33
C GLU A 731 17.87 27.92 1.80
N MET A 732 17.61 28.97 2.59
CA MET A 732 16.77 30.09 2.18
C MET A 732 17.30 30.79 0.93
N VAL A 733 18.61 31.02 0.87
CA VAL A 733 19.26 31.75 -0.22
C VAL A 733 19.45 30.86 -1.45
N VAL A 734 20.05 29.68 -1.29
CA VAL A 734 20.45 28.81 -2.41
C VAL A 734 19.28 28.00 -2.95
N ASP A 735 18.54 27.32 -2.07
CA ASP A 735 17.52 26.38 -2.50
C ASP A 735 16.18 27.07 -2.77
N LYS A 736 15.85 28.07 -1.94
CA LYS A 736 14.56 28.80 -2.02
C LYS A 736 14.67 30.14 -2.76
N GLY A 737 15.88 30.55 -3.13
CA GLY A 737 16.15 31.72 -3.96
C GLY A 737 15.73 33.04 -3.32
N LEU A 738 15.95 33.21 -2.01
CA LEU A 738 15.82 34.51 -1.36
C LEU A 738 17.09 35.35 -1.53
N PRO A 739 16.98 36.68 -1.67
CA PRO A 739 18.13 37.57 -1.51
C PRO A 739 18.73 37.44 -0.11
N GLU A 740 20.07 37.52 -0.02
CA GLU A 740 20.79 37.43 1.26
C GLU A 740 20.31 38.45 2.29
N GLU A 741 20.07 39.70 1.86
CA GLU A 741 19.57 40.78 2.73
C GLU A 741 18.20 40.45 3.35
N VAL A 742 17.34 39.75 2.62
CA VAL A 742 16.02 39.31 3.10
C VAL A 742 16.17 38.16 4.10
N ALA A 743 17.08 37.21 3.84
CA ALA A 743 17.39 36.14 4.79
C ALA A 743 17.96 36.70 6.10
N ASP A 744 18.87 37.67 6.03
CA ASP A 744 19.43 38.35 7.20
C ASP A 744 18.39 39.19 7.94
N ALA A 745 17.42 39.77 7.22
CA ALA A 745 16.28 40.46 7.83
C ALA A 745 15.38 39.50 8.63
N ILE A 746 15.13 38.29 8.12
CA ILE A 746 14.43 37.22 8.87
C ILE A 746 15.22 36.85 10.13
N GLY A 747 16.54 36.72 10.00
CA GLY A 747 17.47 36.37 11.10
C GLY A 747 17.31 37.25 12.33
N ARG A 748 17.09 38.55 12.14
CA ARG A 748 16.89 39.52 13.23
C ARG A 748 15.67 39.23 14.11
N PHE A 749 14.66 38.56 13.56
CA PHE A 749 13.42 38.22 14.29
C PHE A 749 13.45 36.80 14.86
N VAL A 750 13.88 35.81 14.09
CA VAL A 750 13.77 34.39 14.50
C VAL A 750 14.69 34.03 15.67
N VAL A 751 15.73 34.84 15.96
CA VAL A 751 16.58 34.68 17.15
C VAL A 751 15.94 35.20 18.43
N LEU A 752 14.81 35.93 18.34
CA LEU A 752 14.13 36.50 19.50
C LEU A 752 13.35 35.41 20.24
N ARG A 753 13.79 35.13 21.46
CA ARG A 753 13.20 34.15 22.37
C ARG A 753 13.36 34.62 23.81
N GLY A 754 12.34 34.44 24.64
CA GLY A 754 12.43 34.82 26.05
C GLY A 754 11.16 34.61 26.87
N GLU A 755 11.18 35.13 28.10
CA GLU A 755 10.03 35.11 28.99
C GLU A 755 8.84 35.84 28.34
N PRO A 756 7.63 35.27 28.38
CA PRO A 756 6.46 35.77 27.67
C PRO A 756 6.17 37.26 27.84
N LEU A 757 6.10 37.77 29.07
CA LEU A 757 5.72 39.17 29.33
C LEU A 757 6.86 40.15 29.00
N ALA A 758 8.10 39.80 29.33
CA ALA A 758 9.27 40.63 29.05
C ALA A 758 9.51 40.79 27.54
N LEU A 759 9.44 39.69 26.78
CA LEU A 759 9.61 39.76 25.33
C LEU A 759 8.40 40.44 24.68
N LEU A 760 7.17 40.20 25.14
CA LEU A 760 6.00 40.91 24.65
C LEU A 760 6.14 42.43 24.84
N GLN A 761 6.63 42.89 25.99
CA GLN A 761 6.87 44.31 26.26
C GLN A 761 7.88 44.91 25.25
N GLN A 762 8.95 44.18 24.93
CA GLN A 762 9.92 44.60 23.91
C GLN A 762 9.28 44.69 22.52
N LEU A 763 8.50 43.67 22.12
CA LEU A 763 7.89 43.62 20.78
C LEU A 763 6.75 44.63 20.59
N THR A 764 6.14 45.09 21.68
CA THR A 764 5.05 46.09 21.71
C THR A 764 5.56 47.53 21.83
N ALA A 765 6.88 47.74 21.89
CA ALA A 765 7.45 49.08 21.87
C ALA A 765 7.02 49.83 20.58
N ALA A 766 6.70 51.13 20.71
CA ALA A 766 6.07 51.91 19.64
C ALA A 766 6.93 52.02 18.36
N ASP A 767 8.23 51.86 18.49
CA ASP A 767 9.22 51.86 17.40
C ASP A 767 9.50 50.46 16.83
N HIS A 768 8.96 49.40 17.43
CA HIS A 768 9.23 48.04 16.98
C HIS A 768 8.48 47.73 15.66
N PRO A 769 9.14 47.15 14.64
CA PRO A 769 8.52 46.91 13.33
C PRO A 769 7.25 46.05 13.38
N LEU A 770 7.18 45.08 14.31
CA LEU A 770 5.99 44.24 14.48
C LEU A 770 4.80 45.01 15.08
N ALA A 771 5.03 45.97 15.97
CA ALA A 771 3.97 46.81 16.55
C ALA A 771 3.41 47.82 15.53
N MET A 772 4.26 48.26 14.59
CA MET A 772 3.87 49.17 13.51
C MET A 772 3.12 48.46 12.37
N ASN A 773 3.28 47.14 12.24
CA ASN A 773 2.56 46.34 11.25
C ASN A 773 1.15 45.97 11.77
N PRO A 774 0.05 46.20 11.01
CA PRO A 774 -1.30 45.90 11.48
C PRO A 774 -1.54 44.43 11.88
N MET A 775 -0.95 43.48 11.14
CA MET A 775 -1.06 42.05 11.45
C MET A 775 -0.24 41.69 12.68
N GLY A 776 0.97 42.27 12.78
CA GLY A 776 1.85 42.07 13.93
C GLY A 776 1.21 42.60 15.21
N LYS A 777 0.65 43.81 15.18
CA LYS A 777 -0.06 44.42 16.30
C LYS A 777 -1.24 43.57 16.79
N ALA A 778 -2.10 43.12 15.88
CA ALA A 778 -3.24 42.28 16.26
C ALA A 778 -2.79 40.98 16.96
N ALA A 779 -1.71 40.36 16.47
CA ALA A 779 -1.14 39.17 17.09
C ALA A 779 -0.50 39.46 18.47
N LEU A 780 0.14 40.62 18.65
CA LEU A 780 0.68 41.04 19.95
C LEU A 780 -0.45 41.32 20.95
N ASP A 781 -1.55 41.93 20.51
CA ASP A 781 -2.74 42.17 21.34
C ASP A 781 -3.36 40.83 21.81
N ASP A 782 -3.47 39.85 20.91
CA ASP A 782 -3.91 38.48 21.24
C ASP A 782 -2.98 37.83 22.27
N LEU A 783 -1.65 37.85 22.04
CA LEU A 783 -0.67 37.30 22.98
C LEU A 783 -0.75 37.99 24.36
N SER A 784 -0.95 39.31 24.39
CA SER A 784 -1.11 40.08 25.63
C SER A 784 -2.33 39.61 26.42
N ALA A 785 -3.48 39.49 25.76
CA ALA A 785 -4.71 39.00 26.39
C ALA A 785 -4.52 37.57 26.95
N MET A 786 -3.92 36.68 26.15
CA MET A 786 -3.68 35.30 26.54
C MET A 786 -2.70 35.18 27.72
N PHE A 787 -1.59 35.91 27.72
CA PHE A 787 -0.59 35.85 28.79
C PHE A 787 -1.15 36.35 30.13
N ASN A 788 -1.99 37.39 30.11
CA ASN A 788 -2.69 37.85 31.31
C ASN A 788 -3.62 36.77 31.88
N MET A 789 -4.37 36.06 31.02
CA MET A 789 -5.23 34.95 31.44
C MET A 789 -4.42 33.77 32.00
N LEU A 790 -3.31 33.41 31.34
CA LEU A 790 -2.42 32.34 31.79
C LEU A 790 -1.70 32.67 33.09
N GLN A 791 -1.35 33.94 33.32
CA GLN A 791 -0.82 34.40 34.60
C GLN A 791 -1.85 34.23 35.71
N ALA A 792 -3.10 34.62 35.47
CA ALA A 792 -4.20 34.44 36.42
C ALA A 792 -4.48 32.95 36.73
N MET A 793 -4.28 32.05 35.76
CA MET A 793 -4.44 30.59 35.94
C MET A 793 -3.19 29.88 36.48
N GLY A 794 -2.11 30.61 36.77
CA GLY A 794 -0.84 30.06 37.25
C GLY A 794 -0.17 29.12 36.24
N ALA A 795 -0.33 29.37 34.94
CA ALA A 795 0.19 28.53 33.87
C ALA A 795 1.32 29.19 33.05
N LEU A 796 1.59 30.48 33.27
CA LEU A 796 2.56 31.25 32.46
C LEU A 796 4.03 30.79 32.65
N GLY A 797 4.39 30.31 33.84
CA GLY A 797 5.79 30.06 34.21
C GLY A 797 6.53 28.98 33.41
N SER A 798 5.80 28.13 32.67
CA SER A 798 6.38 27.08 31.82
C SER A 798 6.44 27.46 30.34
N LEU A 799 6.01 28.67 29.97
CA LEU A 799 5.94 29.14 28.58
C LEU A 799 7.16 29.99 28.21
N THR A 800 7.53 29.92 26.94
CA THR A 800 8.55 30.76 26.31
C THR A 800 8.03 31.29 24.99
N LEU A 801 8.04 32.61 24.80
CA LEU A 801 7.73 33.21 23.49
C LEU A 801 8.96 33.02 22.58
N ASP A 802 8.79 32.32 21.46
CA ASP A 802 9.88 31.92 20.56
C ASP A 802 9.48 32.19 19.10
N LEU A 803 10.07 33.21 18.48
CA LEU A 803 9.73 33.62 17.11
C LEU A 803 10.27 32.66 16.04
N SER A 804 11.17 31.73 16.40
CA SER A 804 11.62 30.66 15.50
C SER A 804 10.59 29.54 15.33
N LEU A 805 9.58 29.46 16.21
CA LEU A 805 8.55 28.42 16.13
C LEU A 805 7.65 28.67 14.92
N ALA A 806 7.92 27.98 13.82
CA ALA A 806 7.13 28.02 12.59
C ALA A 806 6.44 26.68 12.28
N ARG A 807 6.40 25.76 13.27
CA ARG A 807 5.73 24.46 13.14
C ARG A 807 4.25 24.62 12.91
N GLY A 808 3.75 23.85 11.95
CA GLY A 808 2.32 23.74 11.77
C GLY A 808 1.91 23.01 10.52
N LEU A 809 0.84 22.24 10.63
CA LEU A 809 0.06 21.86 9.47
C LEU A 809 -0.51 23.15 8.84
N ASP A 810 -0.65 23.16 7.52
CA ASP A 810 -1.06 24.32 6.71
C ASP A 810 -2.37 25.02 7.15
N TYR A 811 -3.08 24.46 8.13
CA TYR A 811 -4.37 24.91 8.61
C TYR A 811 -4.35 25.84 9.85
N TYR A 812 -3.21 26.09 10.50
CA TYR A 812 -3.18 27.02 11.64
C TYR A 812 -3.35 28.48 11.22
N THR A 813 -4.16 29.23 11.98
CA THR A 813 -4.56 30.62 11.69
C THR A 813 -4.17 31.60 12.80
N GLY A 814 -3.87 31.12 14.01
CA GLY A 814 -3.59 31.96 15.19
C GLY A 814 -2.37 31.49 15.98
N VAL A 815 -2.53 31.33 17.29
CA VAL A 815 -1.47 30.81 18.17
C VAL A 815 -1.02 29.42 17.73
N ILE A 816 0.27 29.16 17.92
CA ILE A 816 0.94 27.86 17.71
C ILE A 816 1.86 27.60 18.90
N TYR A 817 1.90 26.37 19.36
CA TYR A 817 2.71 26.00 20.52
C TYR A 817 3.26 24.58 20.42
N GLU A 818 4.41 24.40 21.06
CA GLU A 818 5.14 23.14 21.11
C GLU A 818 5.75 22.93 22.49
N ALA A 819 5.50 21.78 23.10
CA ALA A 819 6.14 21.39 24.36
C ALA A 819 7.37 20.52 24.11
N VAL A 820 8.46 20.81 24.82
CA VAL A 820 9.72 20.06 24.82
C VAL A 820 10.16 19.78 26.25
N LEU A 821 10.92 18.71 26.46
CA LEU A 821 11.54 18.42 27.76
C LEU A 821 12.92 19.07 27.84
N GLN A 822 13.25 19.63 29.00
CA GLN A 822 14.56 20.20 29.26
C GLN A 822 15.56 19.09 29.65
N GLY A 823 16.81 19.21 29.20
CA GLY A 823 17.90 18.27 29.56
C GLY A 823 17.86 16.91 28.87
N ALA A 824 16.84 16.60 28.07
CA ALA A 824 16.73 15.34 27.33
C ALA A 824 16.57 15.62 25.83
N ASN A 825 17.41 15.01 24.98
CA ASN A 825 17.37 15.21 23.53
C ASN A 825 16.25 14.37 22.86
N VAL A 826 15.02 14.55 23.36
CA VAL A 826 13.85 13.73 23.03
C VAL A 826 12.96 14.43 21.97
N GLY A 827 13.16 15.73 21.74
CA GLY A 827 12.35 16.58 20.86
C GLY A 827 10.94 16.86 21.40
N SER A 828 10.04 17.37 20.55
CA SER A 828 8.62 17.65 20.83
C SER A 828 7.87 16.52 21.54
N ILE A 829 7.13 16.82 22.60
CA ILE A 829 6.23 15.87 23.30
C ILE A 829 4.76 16.26 23.22
N ALA A 830 4.45 17.50 22.83
CA ALA A 830 3.09 17.94 22.51
C ALA A 830 3.15 19.13 21.54
N ALA A 831 2.12 19.31 20.74
CA ALA A 831 1.99 20.46 19.86
C ALA A 831 0.52 20.81 19.62
N GLY A 832 0.24 22.05 19.24
CA GLY A 832 -1.11 22.49 18.93
C GLY A 832 -1.18 23.93 18.45
N GLY A 833 -2.40 24.42 18.30
CA GLY A 833 -2.66 25.79 17.87
C GLY A 833 -4.10 26.03 17.48
N ARG A 834 -4.38 27.25 17.01
CA ARG A 834 -5.69 27.72 16.54
C ARG A 834 -5.83 27.53 15.03
N TYR A 835 -6.96 26.98 14.57
CA TYR A 835 -7.21 26.55 13.17
C TYR A 835 -8.63 26.88 12.67
N ASP A 836 -8.99 28.16 12.63
CA ASP A 836 -10.41 28.59 12.47
C ASP A 836 -11.07 28.24 11.13
N LYS A 837 -10.26 27.95 10.10
CA LYS A 837 -10.74 27.74 8.72
C LYS A 837 -10.95 26.26 8.36
N LEU A 838 -10.50 25.32 9.19
CA LEU A 838 -10.50 23.90 8.82
C LEU A 838 -11.93 23.35 8.68
N VAL A 839 -12.83 23.69 9.62
CA VAL A 839 -14.25 23.30 9.56
C VAL A 839 -14.98 23.93 8.37
N GLY A 840 -14.62 25.17 8.03
CA GLY A 840 -15.16 25.89 6.87
C GLY A 840 -14.87 25.18 5.55
N MET A 841 -13.74 24.46 5.45
CA MET A 841 -13.44 23.69 4.25
C MET A 841 -14.37 22.49 4.01
N PHE A 842 -15.13 22.05 5.02
CA PHE A 842 -16.09 20.94 4.90
C PHE A 842 -17.55 21.43 4.83
N SER A 843 -17.89 22.47 5.60
CA SER A 843 -19.27 22.95 5.73
C SER A 843 -19.58 24.23 4.95
N GLY A 844 -18.55 24.92 4.42
CA GLY A 844 -18.65 26.26 3.86
C GLY A 844 -18.84 27.37 4.92
N LYS A 845 -18.97 27.02 6.20
CA LYS A 845 -19.10 27.95 7.33
C LYS A 845 -17.94 27.78 8.30
N ASP A 846 -17.26 28.87 8.60
CA ASP A 846 -16.18 28.85 9.57
C ASP A 846 -16.70 28.58 10.99
N VAL A 847 -16.04 27.64 11.67
CA VAL A 847 -16.21 27.38 13.11
C VAL A 847 -14.81 27.51 13.72
N PRO A 848 -14.55 28.58 14.48
CA PRO A 848 -13.26 28.78 15.13
C PRO A 848 -12.91 27.60 16.03
N ALA A 849 -11.64 27.19 16.05
CA ALA A 849 -11.21 26.04 16.82
C ALA A 849 -9.76 26.17 17.27
N VAL A 850 -9.46 25.67 18.46
CA VAL A 850 -8.11 25.61 19.03
C VAL A 850 -7.94 24.30 19.79
N GLY A 851 -6.76 23.71 19.74
CA GLY A 851 -6.50 22.46 20.44
C GLY A 851 -5.04 22.06 20.56
N VAL A 852 -4.81 20.95 21.23
CA VAL A 852 -3.49 20.39 21.53
C VAL A 852 -3.50 18.88 21.36
N SER A 853 -2.40 18.34 20.84
CA SER A 853 -2.14 16.92 20.72
C SER A 853 -0.90 16.54 21.53
N ILE A 854 -1.04 15.54 22.42
CA ILE A 854 0.10 14.96 23.15
C ILE A 854 0.73 13.85 22.32
N GLY A 855 2.02 13.99 22.01
CA GLY A 855 2.87 12.99 21.37
C GLY A 855 3.24 11.87 22.33
N ILE A 856 2.26 11.05 22.68
CA ILE A 856 2.33 10.14 23.83
C ILE A 856 3.38 9.03 23.70
N GLU A 857 3.80 8.65 22.49
CA GLU A 857 4.82 7.58 22.34
C GLU A 857 6.17 7.93 22.97
N ARG A 858 6.56 9.22 22.97
CA ARG A 858 7.80 9.66 23.63
C ARG A 858 7.64 9.69 25.13
N VAL A 859 6.46 10.11 25.61
CA VAL A 859 6.08 10.05 27.02
C VAL A 859 6.17 8.62 27.53
N PHE A 860 5.65 7.63 26.79
CA PHE A 860 5.74 6.22 27.16
C PHE A 860 7.19 5.75 27.28
N ALA A 861 8.08 6.11 26.36
CA ALA A 861 9.48 5.71 26.43
C ALA A 861 10.16 6.22 27.72
N ILE A 862 9.88 7.48 28.10
CA ILE A 862 10.42 8.07 29.34
C ILE A 862 9.82 7.39 30.57
N MET A 863 8.50 7.20 30.59
CA MET A 863 7.84 6.53 31.72
C MET A 863 8.28 5.08 31.87
N GLU A 864 8.47 4.35 30.77
CA GLU A 864 9.02 2.98 30.76
C GLU A 864 10.43 2.94 31.37
N GLN A 865 11.29 3.91 31.02
CA GLN A 865 12.61 4.03 31.60
C GLN A 865 12.55 4.34 33.11
N GLN A 866 11.79 5.37 33.51
CA GLN A 866 11.64 5.75 34.93
C GLN A 866 11.08 4.60 35.78
N VAL A 867 10.09 3.86 35.27
CA VAL A 867 9.50 2.71 35.97
C VAL A 867 10.51 1.58 36.12
N ARG A 868 11.34 1.32 35.09
CA ARG A 868 12.42 0.32 35.16
C ARG A 868 13.49 0.71 36.17
N GLU A 869 13.89 1.97 36.22
CA GLU A 869 14.85 2.48 37.20
C GLU A 869 14.32 2.37 38.63
N ARG A 870 13.04 2.73 38.86
CA ARG A 870 12.38 2.54 40.17
C ARG A 870 12.24 1.07 40.56
N ALA A 871 11.94 0.19 39.61
CA ALA A 871 11.87 -1.25 39.83
C ALA A 871 13.24 -1.81 40.25
N ALA A 872 14.31 -1.39 39.56
CA ALA A 872 15.68 -1.78 39.91
C ALA A 872 16.09 -1.26 41.29
N ALA A 873 15.76 -0.01 41.64
CA ALA A 873 16.09 0.58 42.94
C ALA A 873 15.32 -0.03 44.11
N SER A 874 14.04 -0.37 43.90
CA SER A 874 13.16 -0.94 44.95
C SER A 874 13.24 -2.47 45.07
N GLY A 875 13.83 -3.14 44.07
CA GLY A 875 13.83 -4.61 43.97
C GLY A 875 12.44 -5.22 43.69
N ARG A 876 11.43 -4.40 43.37
CA ARG A 876 10.06 -4.85 43.06
C ARG A 876 9.86 -4.95 41.54
N PRO A 877 9.21 -6.00 41.02
CA PRO A 877 8.93 -6.12 39.59
C PRO A 877 7.90 -5.08 39.13
N VAL A 878 7.96 -4.76 37.83
CA VAL A 878 6.92 -3.94 37.19
C VAL A 878 5.66 -4.80 37.07
N ARG A 879 4.59 -4.37 37.74
CA ARG A 879 3.34 -5.14 37.78
C ARG A 879 2.57 -4.98 36.48
N ALA A 880 2.43 -6.06 35.73
CA ALA A 880 1.54 -6.14 34.58
C ALA A 880 0.08 -6.43 34.96
N ILE A 881 -0.16 -6.89 36.18
CA ILE A 881 -1.49 -7.22 36.72
C ILE A 881 -1.79 -6.39 37.97
N GLU A 882 -3.07 -6.11 38.18
CA GLU A 882 -3.53 -5.35 39.35
C GLU A 882 -3.89 -6.23 40.57
N THR A 883 -3.71 -7.54 40.47
CA THR A 883 -4.08 -8.53 41.51
C THR A 883 -3.50 -8.18 42.88
N GLU A 884 -4.36 -7.92 43.84
CA GLU A 884 -4.02 -7.53 45.21
C GLU A 884 -3.83 -8.75 46.10
N VAL A 885 -4.57 -9.84 45.83
CA VAL A 885 -4.62 -11.00 46.72
C VAL A 885 -4.57 -12.30 45.92
N LEU A 886 -3.62 -13.19 46.22
CA LEU A 886 -3.66 -14.58 45.76
C LEU A 886 -4.32 -15.46 46.83
N VAL A 887 -5.32 -16.26 46.46
CA VAL A 887 -5.94 -17.26 47.33
C VAL A 887 -5.28 -18.62 47.09
N GLY A 888 -4.44 -19.03 48.04
CA GLY A 888 -3.78 -20.32 48.09
C GLY A 888 -4.39 -21.25 49.13
N SER A 889 -4.14 -22.55 48.99
CA SER A 889 -4.48 -23.54 50.02
C SER A 889 -3.39 -24.60 50.14
N ILE A 890 -3.31 -25.24 51.30
CA ILE A 890 -2.38 -26.34 51.57
C ILE A 890 -3.18 -27.63 51.78
N GLY A 891 -2.84 -28.70 51.06
CA GLY A 891 -3.54 -29.99 51.10
C GLY A 891 -4.28 -30.32 49.81
N SER A 892 -5.11 -31.36 49.84
CA SER A 892 -5.85 -31.86 48.67
C SER A 892 -7.36 -31.61 48.77
N GLY A 893 -8.04 -31.42 47.64
CA GLY A 893 -9.51 -31.31 47.62
C GLY A 893 -10.07 -29.93 47.97
N LEU A 894 -9.22 -28.93 48.19
CA LEU A 894 -9.60 -27.58 48.62
C LEU A 894 -9.88 -26.59 47.48
N GLN A 895 -9.92 -27.05 46.21
CA GLN A 895 -10.09 -26.18 45.05
C GLN A 895 -11.41 -25.39 45.10
N VAL A 896 -12.52 -26.08 45.37
CA VAL A 896 -13.85 -25.44 45.47
C VAL A 896 -13.83 -24.34 46.54
N ARG A 897 -13.22 -24.62 47.70
CA ARG A 897 -13.14 -23.64 48.78
C ARG A 897 -12.28 -22.43 48.43
N ARG A 898 -11.19 -22.61 47.66
CA ARG A 898 -10.39 -21.47 47.15
C ARG A 898 -11.23 -20.60 46.21
N MET A 899 -12.01 -21.23 45.35
CA MET A 899 -12.89 -20.54 44.41
C MET A 899 -14.00 -19.78 45.15
N GLU A 900 -14.61 -20.37 46.17
CA GLU A 900 -15.61 -19.70 47.02
C GLU A 900 -15.04 -18.46 47.72
N LEU A 901 -13.87 -18.58 48.35
CA LEU A 901 -13.21 -17.45 49.00
C LEU A 901 -12.82 -16.38 47.99
N CYS A 902 -12.22 -16.75 46.85
CA CYS A 902 -11.90 -15.78 45.80
C CYS A 902 -13.15 -15.07 45.25
N ALA A 903 -14.25 -15.81 45.05
CA ALA A 903 -15.53 -15.24 44.65
C ALA A 903 -16.07 -14.24 45.68
N SER A 904 -15.89 -14.50 46.98
CA SER A 904 -16.26 -13.54 48.03
C SER A 904 -15.42 -12.25 47.99
N LEU A 905 -14.12 -12.36 47.66
CA LEU A 905 -13.23 -11.22 47.48
C LEU A 905 -13.64 -10.39 46.25
N TRP A 906 -13.95 -11.06 45.12
CA TRP A 906 -14.47 -10.41 43.92
C TRP A 906 -15.80 -9.70 44.18
N ALA A 907 -16.74 -10.33 44.91
CA ALA A 907 -18.00 -9.71 45.30
C ALA A 907 -17.80 -8.46 46.18
N ALA A 908 -16.68 -8.40 46.91
CA ALA A 908 -16.28 -7.23 47.69
C ALA A 908 -15.45 -6.20 46.88
N GLY A 909 -15.23 -6.41 45.59
CA GLY A 909 -14.43 -5.52 44.73
C GLY A 909 -12.91 -5.61 44.96
N ILE A 910 -12.43 -6.63 45.66
CA ILE A 910 -10.99 -6.88 45.84
C ILE A 910 -10.48 -7.65 44.63
N ARG A 911 -9.38 -7.21 44.03
CA ARG A 911 -8.77 -7.89 42.88
C ARG A 911 -8.02 -9.12 43.36
N ALA A 912 -8.64 -10.28 43.25
CA ALA A 912 -8.08 -11.54 43.73
C ALA A 912 -7.87 -12.57 42.60
N GLU A 913 -6.97 -13.52 42.81
CA GLU A 913 -6.75 -14.68 41.92
C GLU A 913 -6.59 -15.98 42.72
N PHE A 914 -6.66 -17.12 42.05
CA PHE A 914 -6.29 -18.42 42.62
C PHE A 914 -5.62 -19.30 41.56
N GLY A 915 -4.76 -20.22 41.99
CA GLY A 915 -4.13 -21.18 41.08
C GLY A 915 -5.12 -22.21 40.52
N TYR A 916 -5.07 -22.44 39.20
CA TYR A 916 -5.96 -23.37 38.49
C TYR A 916 -5.62 -24.86 38.66
N LYS A 917 -4.49 -25.17 39.30
CA LYS A 917 -4.16 -26.55 39.68
C LYS A 917 -5.10 -26.98 40.82
N PRO A 918 -5.64 -28.21 40.83
CA PRO A 918 -6.45 -28.69 41.95
C PRO A 918 -5.73 -28.57 43.30
N ASN A 919 -4.45 -28.96 43.34
CA ASN A 919 -3.59 -28.93 44.52
C ASN A 919 -2.30 -28.14 44.19
N PRO A 920 -2.33 -26.79 44.20
CA PRO A 920 -1.16 -25.99 43.91
C PRO A 920 -0.13 -26.13 45.03
N LYS A 921 1.16 -26.23 44.68
CA LYS A 921 2.22 -26.26 45.68
C LYS A 921 2.42 -24.86 46.25
N MET A 922 2.81 -24.77 47.53
CA MET A 922 3.10 -23.49 48.18
C MET A 922 4.20 -22.71 47.43
N ALA A 923 5.23 -23.39 46.94
CA ALA A 923 6.28 -22.79 46.13
C ALA A 923 5.74 -22.16 44.83
N ASP A 924 4.76 -22.79 44.18
CA ASP A 924 4.15 -22.25 42.95
C ASP A 924 3.37 -20.95 43.27
N ASN A 925 2.62 -20.93 44.39
CA ASN A 925 1.87 -19.74 44.81
C ASN A 925 2.80 -18.58 45.21
N LEU A 926 3.84 -18.86 45.98
CA LEU A 926 4.84 -17.85 46.36
C LEU A 926 5.60 -17.32 45.14
N GLY A 927 5.98 -18.22 44.21
CA GLY A 927 6.61 -17.85 42.94
C GLY A 927 5.72 -16.93 42.12
N PHE A 928 4.44 -17.25 41.97
CA PHE A 928 3.48 -16.39 41.28
C PHE A 928 3.36 -15.00 41.93
N CYS A 929 3.24 -14.93 43.26
CA CYS A 929 3.17 -13.64 43.96
C CYS A 929 4.45 -12.82 43.76
N HIS A 930 5.62 -13.44 43.80
CA HIS A 930 6.90 -12.77 43.61
C HIS A 930 7.08 -12.27 42.18
N GLU A 931 6.84 -13.11 41.17
CA GLU A 931 6.97 -12.76 39.74
C GLU A 931 6.03 -11.63 39.32
N ASN A 932 4.79 -11.62 39.85
CA ASN A 932 3.77 -10.64 39.47
C ASN A 932 3.62 -9.48 40.47
N GLY A 933 4.42 -9.45 41.53
CA GLY A 933 4.35 -8.43 42.58
C GLY A 933 3.00 -8.37 43.31
N VAL A 934 2.36 -9.50 43.55
CA VAL A 934 1.09 -9.59 44.30
C VAL A 934 1.37 -9.34 45.79
N PRO A 935 0.73 -8.33 46.42
CA PRO A 935 1.13 -7.88 47.75
C PRO A 935 0.63 -8.77 48.90
N PHE A 936 -0.50 -9.44 48.73
CA PHE A 936 -1.07 -10.29 49.79
C PHE A 936 -1.38 -11.70 49.28
N MET A 937 -1.23 -12.69 50.16
CA MET A 937 -1.67 -14.05 49.90
C MET A 937 -2.53 -14.56 51.04
N VAL A 938 -3.73 -15.05 50.73
CA VAL A 938 -4.62 -15.73 51.67
C VAL A 938 -4.32 -17.22 51.61
N LEU A 939 -4.08 -17.86 52.75
CA LEU A 939 -3.75 -19.27 52.89
C LEU A 939 -4.67 -19.97 53.87
N PHE A 940 -5.05 -21.21 53.55
CA PHE A 940 -5.78 -22.08 54.46
C PHE A 940 -5.53 -23.57 54.13
N GLY A 941 -5.56 -24.42 55.15
CA GLY A 941 -5.68 -25.86 55.03
C GLY A 941 -6.96 -26.36 55.72
N GLU A 942 -7.09 -27.67 55.89
CA GLU A 942 -8.22 -28.28 56.60
C GLU A 942 -8.29 -27.83 58.07
N ASP A 943 -7.14 -27.68 58.73
CA ASP A 943 -7.03 -27.23 60.12
C ASP A 943 -7.47 -25.77 60.31
N GLU A 944 -7.13 -24.88 59.38
CA GLU A 944 -7.61 -23.49 59.42
C GLU A 944 -9.12 -23.40 59.16
N LEU A 945 -9.62 -24.16 58.18
CA LEU A 945 -11.05 -24.16 57.84
C LEU A 945 -11.92 -24.74 58.95
N SER A 946 -11.48 -25.81 59.61
CA SER A 946 -12.22 -26.41 60.73
C SER A 946 -12.35 -25.46 61.93
N ARG A 947 -11.42 -24.50 62.08
CA ARG A 947 -11.45 -23.44 63.09
C ARG A 947 -12.12 -22.15 62.62
N GLY A 948 -12.59 -22.09 61.37
CA GLY A 948 -13.24 -20.90 60.80
C GLY A 948 -12.29 -19.73 60.54
N VAL A 949 -10.99 -19.99 60.35
CA VAL A 949 -9.96 -18.95 60.14
C VAL A 949 -9.21 -19.14 58.82
N VAL A 950 -8.53 -18.08 58.38
CA VAL A 950 -7.57 -18.09 57.27
C VAL A 950 -6.32 -17.32 57.69
N LYS A 951 -5.21 -17.51 56.98
CA LYS A 951 -3.98 -16.73 57.17
C LYS A 951 -3.82 -15.72 56.07
N ILE A 952 -3.50 -14.47 56.41
CA ILE A 952 -3.11 -13.42 55.45
C ILE A 952 -1.60 -13.25 55.56
N LYS A 953 -0.89 -13.54 54.47
CA LYS A 953 0.54 -13.30 54.32
C LYS A 953 0.76 -11.98 53.59
N ASP A 954 1.49 -11.07 54.21
CA ASP A 954 2.02 -9.85 53.56
C ASP A 954 3.33 -10.20 52.86
N MET A 955 3.37 -10.01 51.55
CA MET A 955 4.53 -10.34 50.72
C MET A 955 5.63 -9.28 50.79
N ASP A 956 5.29 -8.03 51.15
CA ASP A 956 6.25 -6.94 51.35
C ASP A 956 6.89 -7.01 52.75
N ALA A 957 6.08 -7.26 53.79
CA ALA A 957 6.53 -7.30 55.18
C ALA A 957 7.01 -8.69 55.64
N HIS A 958 6.74 -9.73 54.85
CA HIS A 958 6.99 -11.13 55.18
C HIS A 958 6.33 -11.61 56.48
N GLN A 959 5.21 -10.99 56.87
CA GLN A 959 4.43 -11.33 58.07
C GLN A 959 3.20 -12.18 57.72
N GLU A 960 2.75 -13.01 58.66
CA GLU A 960 1.55 -13.85 58.52
C GLU A 960 0.64 -13.68 59.74
N ASP A 961 -0.61 -13.28 59.50
CA ASP A 961 -1.61 -13.10 60.55
C ASP A 961 -2.79 -14.05 60.33
N THR A 962 -3.30 -14.63 61.42
CA THR A 962 -4.52 -15.46 61.37
C THR A 962 -5.74 -14.59 61.60
N VAL A 963 -6.72 -14.67 60.70
CA VAL A 963 -7.92 -13.84 60.70
C VAL A 963 -9.16 -14.73 60.54
N PRO A 964 -10.27 -14.49 61.28
CA PRO A 964 -11.53 -15.16 61.03
C PRO A 964 -12.00 -14.97 59.58
N VAL A 965 -12.57 -16.01 58.96
CA VAL A 965 -13.05 -15.93 57.55
C VAL A 965 -14.02 -14.76 57.37
N GLU A 966 -14.86 -14.48 58.37
CA GLU A 966 -15.84 -13.39 58.37
C GLU A 966 -15.19 -11.99 58.35
N GLN A 967 -13.98 -11.85 58.87
CA GLN A 967 -13.22 -10.59 58.94
C GLN A 967 -12.21 -10.43 57.79
N LEU A 968 -12.11 -11.40 56.90
CA LEU A 968 -11.14 -11.42 55.80
C LEU A 968 -11.25 -10.18 54.89
N VAL A 969 -12.46 -9.85 54.44
CA VAL A 969 -12.70 -8.74 53.52
C VAL A 969 -12.40 -7.38 54.16
N PRO A 970 -12.93 -7.04 55.35
CA PRO A 970 -12.58 -5.79 56.04
C PRO A 970 -11.07 -5.63 56.28
N GLU A 971 -10.40 -6.70 56.71
CA GLU A 971 -8.98 -6.65 57.02
C GLU A 971 -8.10 -6.49 55.77
N LEU A 972 -8.42 -7.19 54.67
CA LEU A 972 -7.73 -6.99 53.40
C LEU A 972 -7.92 -5.56 52.87
N ARG A 973 -9.13 -4.99 52.96
CA ARG A 973 -9.37 -3.59 52.54
C ARG A 973 -8.51 -2.61 53.34
N ARG A 974 -8.40 -2.81 54.67
CA ARG A 974 -7.55 -1.98 55.54
C ARG A 974 -6.09 -2.06 55.10
N ARG A 975 -5.54 -3.27 54.94
CA ARG A 975 -4.13 -3.49 54.55
C ARG A 975 -3.82 -2.96 53.14
N ILE A 976 -4.73 -3.14 52.18
CA ILE A 976 -4.61 -2.61 50.81
C ILE A 976 -4.59 -1.08 50.82
N ALA A 977 -5.45 -0.44 51.63
CA ALA A 977 -5.48 1.02 51.75
C ALA A 977 -4.20 1.57 52.39
N GLU A 978 -3.73 0.96 53.49
CA GLU A 978 -2.48 1.34 54.16
C GLU A 978 -1.27 1.22 53.23
N ARG A 979 -1.20 0.12 52.48
CA ARG A 979 -0.15 -0.08 51.47
C ARG A 979 -0.19 0.98 50.37
N SER A 980 -1.38 1.27 49.85
CA SER A 980 -1.56 2.29 48.81
C SER A 980 -1.11 3.67 49.27
N ALA A 981 -1.46 4.06 50.51
CA ALA A 981 -1.03 5.33 51.11
C ALA A 981 0.50 5.40 51.28
N ARG A 982 1.13 4.31 51.73
CA ARG A 982 2.59 4.22 51.85
C ARG A 982 3.30 4.40 50.51
N LEU A 983 2.84 3.73 49.45
CA LEU A 983 3.42 3.86 48.10
C LEU A 983 3.24 5.25 47.50
N ALA A 984 2.09 5.91 47.76
CA ALA A 984 1.87 7.28 47.34
C ALA A 984 2.85 8.26 48.00
N ALA A 985 3.17 8.05 49.29
CA ALA A 985 4.16 8.87 50.00
C ALA A 985 5.60 8.64 49.48
N GLU A 986 5.97 7.39 49.18
CA GLU A 986 7.28 7.04 48.60
C GLU A 986 7.52 7.68 47.21
N THR A 987 6.45 7.93 46.45
CA THR A 987 6.54 8.51 45.10
C THR A 987 6.52 10.05 45.08
N ALA A 988 6.40 10.71 46.23
CA ALA A 988 6.13 12.15 46.34
C ALA A 988 7.34 13.07 46.71
N ALA A 989 8.60 12.61 46.70
CA ALA A 989 9.74 13.42 47.19
C ALA A 989 10.38 14.38 46.14
N PRO A 990 11.08 15.46 46.59
CA PRO A 990 10.56 16.70 47.19
C PRO A 990 10.39 17.83 46.15
N ALA A 991 9.56 18.83 46.45
CA ALA A 991 9.45 20.06 45.66
C ALA A 991 10.80 20.79 45.58
N PRO A 992 11.15 21.45 44.45
CA PRO A 992 12.33 22.30 44.38
C PRO A 992 12.24 23.39 45.46
N PRO A 993 13.37 23.84 46.05
CA PRO A 993 13.34 24.87 47.06
C PRO A 993 12.66 26.11 46.47
N ALA A 994 11.61 26.59 47.15
CA ALA A 994 10.95 27.84 46.82
C ALA A 994 12.03 28.91 46.70
N ALA A 995 12.10 29.57 45.54
CA ALA A 995 13.00 30.67 45.30
C ALA A 995 12.86 31.68 46.44
N ALA A 996 13.89 31.76 47.29
CA ALA A 996 13.98 32.78 48.31
C ALA A 996 13.95 34.13 47.58
N ALA A 997 12.96 34.96 47.94
CA ALA A 997 12.89 36.33 47.52
C ALA A 997 14.20 37.03 47.90
N ALA A 998 15.05 37.30 46.91
CA ALA A 998 16.26 38.10 47.08
C ALA A 998 15.85 39.56 47.23
N GLY A 999 15.80 40.02 48.48
CA GLY A 999 15.87 41.43 48.84
C GLY A 999 17.32 41.92 48.76
N ALA A 1000 17.47 43.05 48.06
CA ALA A 1000 18.53 44.05 48.03
C ALA A 1000 19.77 43.95 48.97
N GLY A 1001 20.93 44.30 48.40
CA GLY A 1001 22.14 44.78 49.11
C GLY A 1001 23.42 44.13 48.57
N ALA A 1002 24.08 44.70 47.56
CA ALA A 1002 25.16 45.71 47.65
C ALA A 1002 26.57 45.11 47.88
N ASP A 1003 27.49 45.53 47.01
CA ASP A 1003 28.97 45.48 47.07
C ASP A 1003 29.72 44.14 46.95
N ALA A 1004 30.40 43.94 45.81
CA ALA A 1004 31.87 44.04 45.69
C ALA A 1004 32.38 43.43 44.36
N ALA A 1005 33.41 44.08 43.80
CA ALA A 1005 34.06 43.80 42.52
C ALA A 1005 34.83 42.44 42.48
N PRO A 1006 35.23 41.95 41.27
CA PRO A 1006 35.73 40.60 41.07
C PRO A 1006 37.26 40.52 41.17
N ALA A 1007 37.77 39.39 41.69
CA ALA A 1007 39.16 39.00 41.55
C ALA A 1007 39.24 37.56 41.01
N ALA A 1008 40.08 37.42 40.00
CA ALA A 1008 40.32 36.25 39.17
C ALA A 1008 41.12 35.15 39.87
N GLU A 1009 41.05 33.94 39.29
CA GLU A 1009 42.08 32.90 39.12
C GLU A 1009 41.36 31.53 39.13
N ALA A 1010 41.07 30.93 37.97
CA ALA A 1010 41.99 30.15 37.14
C ALA A 1010 42.76 29.10 37.95
N GLU A 1011 42.30 27.85 37.94
CA GLU A 1011 43.06 26.79 37.26
C GLU A 1011 42.29 25.46 37.20
N ALA A 1012 42.55 24.81 36.08
CA ALA A 1012 42.09 23.48 35.71
C ALA A 1012 42.68 22.40 36.63
N ASN A 1013 41.92 21.33 36.86
CA ASN A 1013 42.41 19.99 36.55
C ASN A 1013 41.34 18.92 36.70
N GLY A 1014 41.27 18.05 35.69
CA GLY A 1014 41.42 16.62 35.93
C GLY A 1014 40.19 15.82 36.37
N THR A 1015 39.64 15.11 35.38
CA THR A 1015 39.21 13.69 35.47
C THR A 1015 38.15 13.31 36.50
N ALA A 1016 36.93 13.06 36.01
CA ALA A 1016 36.29 11.74 36.01
C ALA A 1016 35.04 11.77 35.12
#